data_AF-A0A929G9F8-F1
#
_entry.id   AF-A0A929G9F8-F1
#
_cell.length_a   1.000
_cell.length_b   1.000
_cell.length_c   1.000
_cell.angle_alpha   90.00
_cell.angle_beta   90.00
_cell.angle_gamma   90.00
#
_symmetry.space_group_name_H-M   'P 1'
#
loop_
_entity.id
_entity.type
_entity.pdbx_description
1 polymer ?
#
loop_
_entity_poly.entity_id
_entity_poly.type
_entity_poly.pdbx_seq_one_letter_code
_entity_poly.pdbx_strand_id
1 'polypeptide(L)'
;MAWDYTDLRILSDYDDLNSEGDFIAGYSRLAGSDLQLRFDLLDLPITGTIDIYIALDTEPGGTRQLPIDGFTEIDWDTLLVLPAVGSPQAFSSNSIDENNLKTDIESQFSLREDLIPRVIRIPWQDYVLTSINQAALPISTKGFKIQALSTDPGSSSIRDSIGPFSTGALPPQPAPVVLAFWNTFPAYTPAQSLRRWDGAHTGPFGERHGLSILLNNIKRFGVPAVLLDLRDPSALSALDHLGAISGIRELVSKKLLVLPDLIPGSPALPLFPTGLPDWAPGQYLQDLSEISEQYGLPTSDIYYTPRQSDDNIWKYALTFGPEDSLGNHTPSAISFLPLPAQTPDEFQATPDGPSITIRKQLLDNALEINRQSGDLPLLILGGSLVESAFADPLSAAATLSYIANHPWIKPLNGDDLRSLPGRVSPQLMPGGTTLSTVESYSPSLILSNLPNPAEYSQNLFIQSAWQSALSLYTPLPPEPDILPAVRSNYSGQPGITLEAARWADNPVSRQDCLSDPDLDGLPECILASEGQFAIFDLEGARLLAYFYISEAGLHQIIAPTSQFIVGLGDPSTWQLDAGEGAETAGIHGAFTENPPPWEQYYVIVSDNQLTFTSPDQRITKVFSLSETGLRADFHTSDPISFQIPVAIDPWTRFSPDWSDAYSYHPIPEGYLIQLDDQLSLEVLTDSSISAQMFTDSRGHLTVPEDPNFDYPTGHYLPFPMALLELESQGDFTVQFTLSP
;
A
#
# COMPACT_ATOMS: atom_id res chain seq x y z
N MET A 1 3.44 28.04 17.15
CA MET A 1 4.36 28.03 15.99
C MET A 1 5.20 26.77 16.11
N ALA A 2 5.27 25.99 15.03
CA ALA A 2 6.13 24.80 14.95
C ALA A 2 7.60 25.19 15.17
N TRP A 3 8.43 24.24 15.61
CA TRP A 3 9.88 24.43 15.71
C TRP A 3 10.50 24.19 14.33
N ASP A 4 11.40 25.06 13.90
CA ASP A 4 12.06 24.92 12.60
C ASP A 4 13.45 24.29 12.77
N TYR A 5 13.99 23.69 11.70
CA TYR A 5 15.35 23.15 11.70
C TYR A 5 16.40 24.19 12.10
N THR A 6 16.17 25.47 11.76
CA THR A 6 17.05 26.58 12.15
C THR A 6 17.04 26.90 13.64
N ASP A 7 16.18 26.27 14.44
CA ASP A 7 16.13 26.41 15.90
C ASP A 7 16.98 25.36 16.63
N LEU A 8 17.36 24.26 15.95
CA LEU A 8 18.18 23.18 16.50
C LEU A 8 19.62 23.65 16.74
N ARG A 9 20.22 23.26 17.87
CA ARG A 9 21.57 23.71 18.27
C ARG A 9 22.54 22.58 18.53
N ILE A 10 22.06 21.43 19.00
CA ILE A 10 22.90 20.29 19.36
C ILE A 10 22.09 19.00 19.31
N LEU A 11 22.80 17.90 19.03
CA LEU A 11 22.36 16.52 19.24
C LEU A 11 23.30 15.85 20.24
N SER A 12 22.80 14.92 21.04
CA SER A 12 23.56 14.15 22.02
C SER A 12 23.35 12.66 21.83
N ASP A 13 24.33 11.88 22.28
CA ASP A 13 24.21 10.43 22.40
C ASP A 13 23.33 10.05 23.60
N TYR A 14 22.92 8.78 23.69
CA TYR A 14 22.07 8.25 24.76
C TYR A 14 22.76 7.14 25.56
N ASP A 15 22.26 6.82 26.76
CA ASP A 15 22.73 5.69 27.57
C ASP A 15 21.88 4.44 27.29
N ASP A 16 22.52 3.38 26.77
CA ASP A 16 21.87 2.10 26.51
C ASP A 16 21.27 1.42 27.75
N LEU A 17 21.78 1.74 28.95
CA LEU A 17 21.31 1.14 30.20
C LEU A 17 20.04 1.80 30.75
N ASN A 18 19.78 3.07 30.42
CA ASN A 18 18.64 3.82 30.96
C ASN A 18 18.18 4.96 30.04
N SER A 19 17.52 4.62 28.94
CA SER A 19 17.09 5.56 27.90
C SER A 19 15.99 6.55 28.31
N GLU A 20 15.30 6.31 29.43
CA GLU A 20 14.26 7.23 29.91
C GLU A 20 14.92 8.54 30.36
N GLY A 21 14.39 9.69 29.94
CA GLY A 21 14.90 10.99 30.41
C GLY A 21 16.27 11.42 29.88
N ASP A 22 16.85 10.68 28.92
CA ASP A 22 18.07 11.07 28.21
C ASP A 22 17.76 12.21 27.23
N PHE A 23 18.54 13.27 27.27
CA PHE A 23 18.44 14.38 26.32
C PHE A 23 19.07 14.02 24.99
N ILE A 24 18.33 14.21 23.91
CA ILE A 24 18.79 13.86 22.56
C ILE A 24 18.99 15.09 21.67
N ALA A 25 18.25 16.18 21.92
CA ALA A 25 18.37 17.40 21.13
C ALA A 25 18.09 18.66 21.95
N GLY A 26 18.83 19.74 21.65
CA GLY A 26 18.66 21.05 22.27
C GLY A 26 18.34 22.13 21.23
N TYR A 27 17.36 22.98 21.54
CA TYR A 27 16.88 24.05 20.66
C TYR A 27 16.82 25.38 21.38
N SER A 28 16.97 26.47 20.63
CA SER A 28 16.74 27.82 21.14
C SER A 28 16.20 28.75 20.07
N ARG A 29 15.20 29.58 20.43
CA ARG A 29 14.67 30.62 19.55
C ARG A 29 14.11 31.81 20.33
N LEU A 30 13.88 32.90 19.61
CA LEU A 30 13.13 34.05 20.11
C LEU A 30 11.71 34.01 19.55
N ALA A 31 10.71 34.04 20.43
CA ALA A 31 9.30 34.06 20.08
C ALA A 31 8.63 35.27 20.75
N GLY A 32 8.54 36.38 20.02
CA GLY A 32 8.08 37.66 20.60
C GLY A 32 9.10 38.18 21.62
N SER A 33 8.66 38.38 22.87
CA SER A 33 9.54 38.79 23.98
C SER A 33 10.15 37.62 24.75
N ASP A 34 9.84 36.39 24.36
CA ASP A 34 10.31 35.20 25.07
C ASP A 34 11.50 34.56 24.37
N LEU A 35 12.51 34.22 25.15
CA LEU A 35 13.46 33.17 24.82
C LEU A 35 12.80 31.83 25.10
N GLN A 36 12.71 30.98 24.08
CA GLN A 36 12.23 29.61 24.21
C GLN A 36 13.39 28.64 24.08
N LEU A 37 13.50 27.74 25.05
CA LEU A 37 14.43 26.61 25.07
C LEU A 37 13.62 25.33 25.02
N ARG A 38 13.95 24.43 24.11
CA ARG A 38 13.34 23.11 24.02
C ARG A 38 14.43 22.06 24.15
N PHE A 39 14.12 21.01 24.89
CA PHE A 39 14.97 19.82 25.01
C PHE A 39 14.11 18.61 24.65
N ASP A 40 14.51 17.90 23.60
CA ASP A 40 13.92 16.60 23.26
C ASP A 40 14.63 15.53 24.08
N LEU A 41 13.86 14.54 24.49
CA LEU A 41 14.30 13.38 25.23
C LEU A 41 14.05 12.12 24.40
N LEU A 42 14.79 11.05 24.66
CA LEU A 42 14.62 9.79 23.94
C LEU A 42 13.27 9.13 24.28
N ASP A 43 12.90 9.18 25.55
CA ASP A 43 11.60 8.76 26.06
C ASP A 43 11.23 9.59 27.30
N LEU A 44 10.06 10.23 27.27
CA LEU A 44 9.52 11.02 28.39
C LEU A 44 8.20 10.41 28.86
N PRO A 45 8.17 9.74 30.03
CA PRO A 45 6.96 9.09 30.49
C PRO A 45 5.87 10.10 30.90
N ILE A 46 4.62 9.68 30.74
CA ILE A 46 3.43 10.48 31.07
C ILE A 46 3.37 10.83 32.56
N THR A 47 3.84 9.94 33.44
CA THR A 47 3.98 10.21 34.87
C THR A 47 5.37 10.77 35.12
N GLY A 48 5.49 12.10 35.23
CA GLY A 48 6.78 12.79 35.26
C GLY A 48 7.81 12.25 36.25
N THR A 49 9.04 12.03 35.78
CA THR A 49 10.12 11.34 36.52
C THR A 49 11.50 12.02 36.46
N ILE A 50 11.62 13.30 36.05
CA ILE A 50 12.94 13.99 36.10
C ILE A 50 12.87 15.48 36.49
N ASP A 51 13.80 15.89 37.36
CA ASP A 51 14.13 17.29 37.60
C ASP A 51 15.11 17.75 36.51
N ILE A 52 14.93 18.96 35.97
CA ILE A 52 15.80 19.53 34.92
C ILE A 52 16.43 20.82 35.40
N TYR A 53 17.74 20.94 35.21
CA TYR A 53 18.55 22.10 35.57
C TYR A 53 19.09 22.71 34.28
N ILE A 54 18.80 23.98 34.00
CA ILE A 54 19.27 24.68 32.79
C ILE A 54 20.19 25.82 33.21
N ALA A 55 21.48 25.65 32.97
CA ALA A 55 22.52 26.64 33.23
C ALA A 55 22.69 27.56 32.01
N LEU A 56 22.70 28.87 32.25
CA LEU A 56 22.86 29.92 31.24
C LEU A 56 24.09 30.78 31.59
N ASP A 57 24.98 30.97 30.61
CA ASP A 57 26.16 31.85 30.66
C ASP A 57 25.94 33.01 29.70
N THR A 58 25.23 34.02 30.18
CA THR A 58 24.80 35.25 29.50
C THR A 58 25.72 36.44 29.74
N GLU A 59 26.49 36.46 30.84
CA GLU A 59 27.44 37.51 31.19
C GLU A 59 28.80 36.95 31.64
N PRO A 60 29.92 37.68 31.45
CA PRO A 60 31.21 37.27 31.98
C PRO A 60 31.18 37.15 33.51
N GLY A 61 31.57 35.99 34.04
CA GLY A 61 31.53 35.69 35.47
C GLY A 61 30.92 34.32 35.70
N GLY A 62 30.25 34.11 36.82
CA GLY A 62 29.49 32.89 37.09
C GLY A 62 30.16 31.88 38.02
N THR A 63 29.54 30.71 38.13
CA THR A 63 30.06 29.54 38.84
C THR A 63 29.78 28.27 38.05
N ARG A 64 30.52 27.20 38.34
CA ARG A 64 30.21 25.85 37.82
C ARG A 64 29.40 24.99 38.77
N GLN A 65 29.33 25.40 40.04
CA GLN A 65 28.72 24.61 41.09
C GLN A 65 27.19 24.61 40.95
N LEU A 66 26.55 23.45 41.13
CA LEU A 66 25.09 23.32 41.11
C LEU A 66 24.53 23.17 42.53
N PRO A 67 23.22 23.39 42.74
CA PRO A 67 22.53 23.07 43.99
C PRO A 67 22.27 21.55 44.17
N ILE A 68 22.99 20.71 43.41
CA ILE A 68 22.97 19.25 43.41
C ILE A 68 24.42 18.74 43.34
N ASP A 69 24.62 17.43 43.42
CA ASP A 69 25.96 16.81 43.39
C ASP A 69 26.51 16.83 41.95
N GLY A 70 27.13 17.94 41.56
CA GLY A 70 27.73 18.08 40.25
C GLY A 70 28.23 19.47 39.89
N PHE A 71 28.88 19.56 38.72
CA PHE A 71 29.37 20.80 38.14
C PHE A 71 28.98 20.90 36.67
N THR A 72 28.74 22.11 36.20
CA THR A 72 28.60 22.42 34.77
C THR A 72 29.96 22.58 34.10
N GLU A 73 29.98 22.47 32.78
CA GLU A 73 31.16 22.78 31.96
C GLU A 73 31.30 24.29 31.66
N ILE A 74 30.20 25.03 31.82
CA ILE A 74 30.14 26.49 31.67
C ILE A 74 30.08 27.19 33.02
N ASP A 75 30.61 28.41 33.09
CA ASP A 75 30.49 29.28 34.24
C ASP A 75 29.15 30.05 34.11
N TRP A 76 28.11 29.54 34.76
CA TRP A 76 26.75 30.07 34.60
C TRP A 76 26.48 31.24 35.54
N ASP A 77 25.72 32.22 35.07
CA ASP A 77 25.23 33.36 35.89
C ASP A 77 23.76 33.22 36.28
N THR A 78 23.00 32.45 35.50
CA THR A 78 21.59 32.15 35.72
C THR A 78 21.33 30.64 35.61
N LEU A 79 20.72 30.05 36.63
CA LEU A 79 20.32 28.63 36.66
C LEU A 79 18.81 28.51 36.80
N LEU A 80 18.16 27.80 35.88
CA LEU A 80 16.75 27.45 35.98
C LEU A 80 16.62 26.06 36.57
N VAL A 81 15.73 25.89 37.54
CA VAL A 81 15.43 24.61 38.17
C VAL A 81 13.97 24.27 37.88
N LEU A 82 13.77 23.20 37.14
CA LEU A 82 12.47 22.73 36.67
C LEU A 82 12.18 21.39 37.36
N PRO A 83 11.60 21.39 38.57
CA PRO A 83 11.35 20.14 39.27
C PRO A 83 10.32 19.28 38.52
N ALA A 84 10.37 17.97 38.71
CA ALA A 84 9.35 17.02 38.27
C ALA A 84 8.02 17.33 38.95
N VAL A 85 8.08 17.71 40.23
CA VAL A 85 6.93 18.11 41.06
C VAL A 85 7.25 19.43 41.75
N GLY A 86 6.47 20.47 41.47
CA GLY A 86 6.62 21.78 42.12
C GLY A 86 6.58 22.94 41.12
N SER A 87 6.91 24.13 41.61
CA SER A 87 7.01 25.32 40.77
C SER A 87 8.43 25.50 40.25
N PRO A 88 8.62 25.82 38.96
CA PRO A 88 9.92 26.21 38.42
C PRO A 88 10.52 27.41 39.17
N GLN A 89 11.84 27.41 39.33
CA GLN A 89 12.61 28.45 40.01
C GLN A 89 13.78 28.90 39.14
N ALA A 90 14.29 30.10 39.40
CA ALA A 90 15.53 30.58 38.82
C ALA A 90 16.45 31.12 39.91
N PHE A 91 17.74 30.89 39.75
CA PHE A 91 18.79 31.31 40.66
C PHE A 91 19.85 32.10 39.91
N SER A 92 20.49 33.04 40.60
CA SER A 92 21.68 33.72 40.12
C SER A 92 22.90 33.25 40.91
N SER A 93 24.03 33.12 40.21
CA SER A 93 25.31 32.91 40.86
C SER A 93 25.70 34.18 41.59
N ASN A 94 25.68 34.19 42.92
CA ASN A 94 26.31 35.29 43.64
C ASN A 94 27.83 35.17 43.41
N SER A 95 28.52 36.25 43.01
CA SER A 95 29.97 36.21 42.83
C SER A 95 30.62 35.63 44.09
N ILE A 96 31.26 34.48 43.98
CA ILE A 96 32.03 33.90 45.07
C ILE A 96 33.15 34.90 45.38
N ASP A 97 33.01 35.65 46.46
CA ASP A 97 34.11 36.41 47.03
C ASP A 97 35.08 35.36 47.59
N GLU A 98 36.22 35.12 46.91
CA GLU A 98 37.19 34.05 47.19
C GLU A 98 37.68 34.01 48.66
N ASN A 99 37.37 35.04 49.45
CA ASN A 99 37.75 35.19 50.84
C ASN A 99 36.72 34.69 51.87
N ASN A 100 35.55 34.19 51.46
CA ASN A 100 34.48 33.80 52.40
C ASN A 100 33.98 32.37 52.14
N LEU A 101 34.72 31.38 52.64
CA LEU A 101 34.29 29.98 52.75
C LEU A 101 33.14 29.85 53.76
N LYS A 102 31.90 30.13 53.34
CA LYS A 102 30.70 29.61 53.99
C LYS A 102 30.32 28.29 53.32
N THR A 103 30.28 27.25 54.14
CA THR A 103 30.15 25.83 53.78
C THR A 103 28.71 25.37 53.48
N ASP A 104 27.73 26.28 53.45
CA ASP A 104 26.34 25.90 53.18
C ASP A 104 26.00 26.25 51.72
N ILE A 105 25.78 25.23 50.89
CA ILE A 105 25.46 25.31 49.45
C ILE A 105 24.23 26.23 49.21
N GLU A 106 23.25 26.21 50.12
CA GLU A 106 22.06 27.07 50.05
C GLU A 106 22.36 28.58 50.18
N SER A 107 23.52 28.95 50.76
CA SER A 107 23.91 30.36 50.91
C SER A 107 24.66 30.93 49.71
N GLN A 108 24.95 30.10 48.69
CA GLN A 108 25.77 30.47 47.53
C GLN A 108 24.95 30.94 46.32
N PHE A 109 23.64 30.69 46.31
CA PHE A 109 22.74 31.02 45.21
C PHE A 109 21.63 31.96 45.68
N SER A 110 21.31 33.00 44.88
CA SER A 110 20.18 33.91 45.17
C SER A 110 19.00 33.57 44.27
N LEU A 111 17.80 33.40 44.85
CA LEU A 111 16.57 33.24 44.08
C LEU A 111 16.28 34.51 43.25
N ARG A 112 15.96 34.34 41.96
CA ARG A 112 15.57 35.40 41.03
C ARG A 112 14.04 35.49 40.96
N GLU A 113 13.44 36.28 41.84
CA GLU A 113 11.97 36.49 41.84
C GLU A 113 11.45 37.23 40.60
N ASP A 114 12.34 37.95 39.91
CA ASP A 114 12.06 38.64 38.64
C ASP A 114 12.05 37.69 37.42
N LEU A 115 12.49 36.44 37.59
CA LEU A 115 12.63 35.47 36.53
C LEU A 115 11.90 34.16 36.87
N ILE A 116 10.65 34.03 36.42
CA ILE A 116 9.88 32.78 36.58
C ILE A 116 9.74 32.11 35.22
N PRO A 117 10.43 30.98 34.95
CA PRO A 117 10.31 30.27 33.69
C PRO A 117 8.93 29.60 33.57
N ARG A 118 8.33 29.67 32.38
CA ARG A 118 7.12 28.93 32.05
C ARG A 118 7.52 27.61 31.40
N VAL A 119 7.13 26.50 32.01
CA VAL A 119 7.50 25.15 31.57
C VAL A 119 6.28 24.40 31.07
N ILE A 120 6.42 23.72 29.94
CA ILE A 120 5.46 22.76 29.40
C ILE A 120 6.22 21.47 29.11
N ARG A 121 5.77 20.36 29.68
CA ARG A 121 6.27 19.02 29.37
C ARG A 121 5.28 18.35 28.43
N ILE A 122 5.75 17.73 27.35
CA ILE A 122 4.93 17.10 26.33
C ILE A 122 5.35 15.64 26.18
N PRO A 123 4.86 14.73 27.05
CA PRO A 123 5.26 13.31 27.04
C PRO A 123 5.02 12.61 25.70
N TRP A 124 3.88 12.85 25.04
CA TRP A 124 3.55 12.22 23.75
C TRP A 124 4.35 12.78 22.54
N GLN A 125 5.27 13.70 22.78
CA GLN A 125 6.25 14.18 21.80
C GLN A 125 7.66 14.22 22.41
N ASP A 126 7.85 13.61 23.57
CA ASP A 126 9.14 13.48 24.26
C ASP A 126 9.95 14.78 24.40
N TYR A 127 9.31 15.92 24.72
CA TYR A 127 10.07 17.16 24.92
C TYR A 127 9.61 18.03 26.09
N VAL A 128 10.54 18.85 26.57
CA VAL A 128 10.29 19.90 27.56
C VAL A 128 10.57 21.27 26.95
N LEU A 129 9.58 22.16 27.02
CA LEU A 129 9.64 23.54 26.56
C LEU A 129 9.70 24.49 27.75
N THR A 130 10.72 25.35 27.77
CA THR A 130 10.88 26.43 28.75
C THR A 130 10.82 27.77 28.05
N SER A 131 9.94 28.67 28.48
CA SER A 131 9.81 30.03 27.97
C SER A 131 10.18 31.04 29.06
N ILE A 132 11.02 32.00 28.71
CA ILE A 132 11.60 32.96 29.64
C ILE A 132 11.50 34.35 29.02
N ASN A 133 11.08 35.35 29.80
CA ASN A 133 11.07 36.72 29.31
C ASN A 133 12.50 37.22 29.09
N GLN A 134 12.86 37.55 27.85
CA GLN A 134 14.20 38.01 27.50
C GLN A 134 14.59 39.30 28.25
N ALA A 135 13.64 40.17 28.61
CA ALA A 135 13.93 41.40 29.35
C ALA A 135 14.46 41.15 30.78
N ALA A 136 14.23 39.95 31.32
CA ALA A 136 14.74 39.54 32.62
C ALA A 136 16.11 38.84 32.51
N LEU A 137 16.65 38.67 31.30
CA LEU A 137 17.98 38.12 31.08
C LEU A 137 18.91 39.23 30.54
N PRO A 138 20.14 39.34 31.03
CA PRO A 138 21.14 40.26 30.49
C PRO A 138 21.73 39.72 29.17
N ILE A 139 20.89 39.58 28.13
CA ILE A 139 21.30 38.92 26.88
C ILE A 139 22.23 39.83 26.07
N SER A 140 23.49 39.40 25.91
CA SER A 140 24.44 40.04 24.98
C SER A 140 24.01 39.84 23.51
N THR A 141 24.39 40.76 22.62
CA THR A 141 24.12 40.65 21.18
C THR A 141 24.91 39.52 20.48
N LYS A 142 25.80 38.82 21.18
CA LYS A 142 26.69 37.78 20.61
C LYS A 142 26.21 36.35 20.86
N GLY A 143 25.00 36.16 21.39
CA GLY A 143 24.52 34.87 21.87
C GLY A 143 25.15 34.50 23.22
N PHE A 144 24.66 33.42 23.82
CA PHE A 144 25.09 32.94 25.14
C PHE A 144 25.12 31.40 25.15
N LYS A 145 25.79 30.81 26.15
CA LYS A 145 25.91 29.36 26.27
C LYS A 145 24.84 28.77 27.19
N ILE A 146 24.44 27.55 26.87
CA ILE A 146 23.42 26.78 27.58
C ILE A 146 23.97 25.39 27.84
N GLN A 147 23.73 24.87 29.04
CA GLN A 147 23.87 23.46 29.37
C GLN A 147 22.65 23.02 30.18
N ALA A 148 22.08 21.86 29.85
CA ALA A 148 20.99 21.28 30.62
C ALA A 148 21.42 19.95 31.25
N LEU A 149 20.92 19.66 32.44
CA LEU A 149 21.19 18.45 33.20
C LEU A 149 19.89 17.91 33.77
N SER A 150 19.79 16.59 33.90
CA SER A 150 18.63 15.91 34.50
C SER A 150 19.05 15.14 35.75
N THR A 151 18.11 14.99 36.68
CA THR A 151 18.22 14.09 37.84
C THR A 151 16.91 13.34 38.03
N ASP A 152 16.94 12.21 38.73
CA ASP A 152 15.72 11.61 39.25
C ASP A 152 15.04 12.57 40.25
N PRO A 153 13.71 12.48 40.47
CA PRO A 153 12.97 13.44 41.27
C PRO A 153 13.45 13.45 42.71
N GLY A 154 13.94 14.59 43.18
CA GLY A 154 14.49 14.76 44.53
C GLY A 154 15.87 14.11 44.74
N SER A 155 16.51 13.60 43.69
CA SER A 155 17.90 13.14 43.71
C SER A 155 18.87 14.29 43.48
N SER A 156 20.05 14.22 44.09
CA SER A 156 21.17 15.14 43.81
C SER A 156 22.13 14.60 42.74
N SER A 157 22.00 13.35 42.31
CA SER A 157 22.88 12.75 41.31
C SER A 157 22.43 13.13 39.91
N ILE A 158 23.35 13.66 39.10
CA ILE A 158 23.15 13.86 37.66
C ILE A 158 22.91 12.51 37.01
N ARG A 159 21.83 12.42 36.23
CA ARG A 159 21.46 11.29 35.39
C ARG A 159 22.04 11.46 33.99
N ASP A 160 21.71 12.58 33.35
CA ASP A 160 22.18 12.91 32.01
C ASP A 160 22.41 14.42 31.85
N SER A 161 23.11 14.82 30.79
CA SER A 161 23.36 16.22 30.45
C SER A 161 23.51 16.45 28.95
N ILE A 162 23.04 17.61 28.47
CA ILE A 162 23.21 18.05 27.09
C ILE A 162 23.84 19.45 27.02
N GLY A 163 24.77 19.61 26.09
CA GLY A 163 25.59 20.80 25.95
C GLY A 163 26.97 20.66 26.58
N PRO A 164 27.74 21.76 26.70
CA PRO A 164 27.30 23.12 26.44
C PRO A 164 27.16 23.46 24.95
N PHE A 165 26.15 24.26 24.60
CA PHE A 165 25.96 24.78 23.25
C PHE A 165 25.63 26.28 23.26
N SER A 166 25.88 26.97 22.14
CA SER A 166 25.55 28.40 21.97
C SER A 166 24.17 28.58 21.37
N THR A 167 23.43 29.62 21.76
CA THR A 167 22.18 30.01 21.07
C THR A 167 22.37 30.40 19.61
N GLY A 168 23.60 30.72 19.21
CA GLY A 168 23.99 31.00 17.83
C GLY A 168 24.68 29.82 17.13
N ALA A 169 24.67 28.62 17.71
CA ALA A 169 25.23 27.44 17.06
C ALA A 169 24.48 27.13 15.75
N LEU A 170 25.21 26.70 14.73
CA LEU A 170 24.60 26.18 13.50
C LEU A 170 23.91 24.85 13.81
N PRO A 171 22.74 24.57 13.22
CA PRO A 171 22.07 23.31 13.43
C PRO A 171 22.91 22.13 12.88
N PRO A 172 23.05 21.03 13.63
CA PRO A 172 23.61 19.78 13.13
C PRO A 172 22.72 19.20 12.03
N GLN A 173 23.31 18.41 11.12
CA GLN A 173 22.58 17.78 10.02
C GLN A 173 21.48 16.83 10.56
N PRO A 174 20.27 16.85 9.99
CA PRO A 174 19.19 15.99 10.44
C PRO A 174 19.32 14.56 9.88
N ALA A 175 18.73 13.58 10.55
CA ALA A 175 18.60 12.21 10.06
C ALA A 175 17.63 12.15 8.86
N PRO A 176 18.07 11.74 7.67
CA PRO A 176 17.19 11.51 6.54
C PRO A 176 16.36 10.23 6.76
N VAL A 177 15.06 10.31 6.55
CA VAL A 177 14.14 9.17 6.65
C VAL A 177 13.24 9.07 5.42
N VAL A 178 13.07 7.85 4.90
CA VAL A 178 12.12 7.52 3.84
C VAL A 178 11.01 6.68 4.43
N LEU A 179 9.76 7.04 4.18
CA LEU A 179 8.61 6.18 4.44
C LEU A 179 8.21 5.53 3.11
N ALA A 180 8.38 4.22 2.97
CA ALA A 180 8.07 3.49 1.76
C ALA A 180 7.17 2.28 2.05
N PHE A 181 6.10 2.15 1.27
CA PHE A 181 5.10 1.10 1.46
C PHE A 181 4.82 0.35 0.17
N TRP A 182 4.71 -0.98 0.24
CA TRP A 182 4.13 -1.83 -0.81
C TRP A 182 2.85 -2.49 -0.27
N ASN A 183 2.15 -3.25 -1.11
CA ASN A 183 0.78 -3.71 -0.85
C ASN A 183 -0.12 -2.53 -0.45
N THR A 184 0.04 -1.39 -1.13
CA THR A 184 -0.60 -0.14 -0.72
C THR A 184 -2.10 -0.15 -0.97
N PHE A 185 -2.54 -0.75 -2.08
CA PHE A 185 -3.96 -0.88 -2.41
C PHE A 185 -4.31 -2.06 -3.34
N PRO A 186 -3.92 -3.31 -3.02
CA PRO A 186 -4.32 -4.48 -3.81
C PRO A 186 -5.81 -4.77 -3.60
N ALA A 187 -6.63 -4.33 -4.54
CA ALA A 187 -8.08 -4.47 -4.51
C ALA A 187 -8.63 -4.83 -5.89
N TYR A 188 -9.39 -5.93 -5.94
CA TYR A 188 -10.00 -6.47 -7.16
C TYR A 188 -11.53 -6.54 -7.08
N THR A 189 -12.09 -6.31 -5.89
CA THR A 189 -13.53 -6.27 -5.61
C THR A 189 -13.90 -5.01 -4.81
N PRO A 190 -15.20 -4.60 -4.78
CA PRO A 190 -15.66 -3.55 -3.89
C PRO A 190 -15.33 -3.81 -2.41
N ALA A 191 -15.45 -5.06 -1.96
CA ALA A 191 -15.14 -5.47 -0.59
C ALA A 191 -13.67 -5.26 -0.24
N GLN A 192 -12.76 -5.69 -1.12
CA GLN A 192 -11.33 -5.44 -0.92
C GLN A 192 -11.04 -3.94 -0.94
N SER A 193 -11.66 -3.19 -1.87
CA SER A 193 -11.48 -1.74 -1.98
C SER A 193 -11.83 -1.05 -0.65
N LEU A 194 -13.00 -1.34 -0.09
CA LEU A 194 -13.45 -0.76 1.17
C LEU A 194 -12.53 -1.15 2.35
N ARG A 195 -12.19 -2.45 2.46
CA ARG A 195 -11.32 -3.00 3.51
C ARG A 195 -9.90 -2.43 3.49
N ARG A 196 -9.35 -2.16 2.31
CA ARG A 196 -8.02 -1.55 2.14
C ARG A 196 -8.04 -0.03 2.29
N TRP A 197 -9.19 0.60 2.10
CA TRP A 197 -9.32 2.06 2.19
C TRP A 197 -9.49 2.53 3.62
N ASP A 198 -10.49 1.99 4.33
CA ASP A 198 -10.81 2.30 5.74
C ASP A 198 -11.60 1.12 6.34
N GLY A 199 -10.90 -0.01 6.46
CA GLY A 199 -11.46 -1.28 6.90
C GLY A 199 -11.59 -1.39 8.41
N ALA A 200 -12.53 -2.23 8.86
CA ALA A 200 -12.73 -2.61 10.24
C ALA A 200 -12.10 -3.98 10.52
N HIS A 201 -11.31 -4.06 11.59
CA HIS A 201 -10.61 -5.30 11.99
C HIS A 201 -9.66 -5.85 10.90
N THR A 202 -9.11 -4.96 10.07
CA THR A 202 -8.23 -5.31 8.94
C THR A 202 -6.75 -5.14 9.26
N GLY A 203 -6.42 -4.38 10.31
CA GLY A 203 -5.04 -4.09 10.70
C GLY A 203 -4.43 -5.10 11.66
N PRO A 204 -3.11 -5.01 11.91
CA PRO A 204 -2.37 -5.94 12.77
C PRO A 204 -2.85 -5.97 14.23
N PHE A 205 -3.48 -4.90 14.71
CA PHE A 205 -4.06 -4.81 16.06
C PHE A 205 -5.54 -5.21 16.12
N GLY A 206 -6.13 -5.67 15.02
CA GLY A 206 -7.57 -5.95 14.94
C GLY A 206 -8.43 -4.69 15.05
N GLU A 207 -7.86 -3.51 14.89
CA GLU A 207 -8.56 -2.24 14.86
C GLU A 207 -8.89 -1.81 13.42
N ARG A 208 -9.32 -0.56 13.28
CA ARG A 208 -9.55 0.09 12.00
C ARG A 208 -8.22 0.35 11.29
N HIS A 209 -8.17 0.13 9.98
CA HIS A 209 -6.92 0.21 9.23
C HIS A 209 -7.14 0.42 7.74
N GLY A 210 -6.28 1.20 7.08
CA GLY A 210 -6.32 1.35 5.64
C GLY A 210 -5.52 2.53 5.09
N LEU A 211 -5.42 2.59 3.76
CA LEU A 211 -4.67 3.61 3.03
C LEU A 211 -5.17 5.03 3.33
N SER A 212 -6.49 5.24 3.47
CA SER A 212 -7.05 6.57 3.75
C SER A 212 -6.50 7.17 5.04
N ILE A 213 -6.24 6.35 6.05
CA ILE A 213 -5.70 6.76 7.35
C ILE A 213 -4.26 7.24 7.19
N LEU A 214 -3.43 6.48 6.46
CA LEU A 214 -2.07 6.90 6.14
C LEU A 214 -2.08 8.22 5.36
N LEU A 215 -2.87 8.32 4.28
CA LEU A 215 -2.94 9.51 3.43
C LEU A 215 -3.41 10.75 4.20
N ASN A 216 -4.42 10.61 5.07
CA ASN A 216 -4.92 11.71 5.89
C ASN A 216 -3.86 12.20 6.87
N ASN A 217 -3.07 11.30 7.48
CA ASN A 217 -2.01 11.69 8.39
C ASN A 217 -0.79 12.28 7.66
N ILE A 218 -0.41 11.75 6.49
CA ILE A 218 0.57 12.36 5.57
C ILE A 218 0.17 13.81 5.27
N LYS A 219 -1.09 14.03 4.87
CA LYS A 219 -1.63 15.36 4.58
C LYS A 219 -1.58 16.29 5.80
N ARG A 220 -1.97 15.77 6.97
CA ARG A 220 -2.09 16.53 8.22
C ARG A 220 -0.74 16.98 8.75
N PHE A 221 0.27 16.12 8.70
CA PHE A 221 1.59 16.37 9.29
C PHE A 221 2.63 16.79 8.26
N GLY A 222 2.32 16.74 6.97
CA GLY A 222 3.24 17.16 5.90
C GLY A 222 4.45 16.23 5.76
N VAL A 223 4.30 14.96 6.14
CA VAL A 223 5.38 13.96 6.09
C VAL A 223 5.24 13.18 4.79
N PRO A 224 6.18 13.29 3.83
CA PRO A 224 6.10 12.58 2.56
C PRO A 224 6.25 11.07 2.71
N ALA A 225 5.62 10.32 1.79
CA ALA A 225 5.78 8.87 1.67
C ALA A 225 5.87 8.43 0.21
N VAL A 226 6.46 7.25 0.01
CA VAL A 226 6.55 6.53 -1.27
C VAL A 226 5.55 5.38 -1.23
N LEU A 227 4.61 5.35 -2.18
CA LEU A 227 3.65 4.26 -2.32
C LEU A 227 4.05 3.46 -3.57
N LEU A 228 4.80 2.38 -3.31
CA LEU A 228 5.63 1.68 -4.29
C LEU A 228 4.83 1.06 -5.45
N ASP A 229 3.61 0.61 -5.17
CA ASP A 229 2.78 -0.15 -6.10
C ASP A 229 1.40 0.49 -6.37
N LEU A 230 1.14 1.69 -5.86
CA LEU A 230 -0.19 2.34 -5.99
C LEU A 230 -0.58 2.65 -7.45
N ARG A 231 0.42 2.75 -8.34
CA ARG A 231 0.17 2.99 -9.77
C ARG A 231 -0.29 1.76 -10.52
N ASP A 232 -0.32 0.58 -9.89
CA ASP A 232 -0.89 -0.62 -10.50
C ASP A 232 -2.27 -0.31 -11.12
N PRO A 233 -2.52 -0.71 -12.38
CA PRO A 233 -3.78 -0.42 -13.05
C PRO A 233 -5.02 -0.86 -12.25
N SER A 234 -4.95 -2.00 -11.55
CA SER A 234 -6.06 -2.51 -10.74
C SER A 234 -6.27 -1.64 -9.50
N ALA A 235 -5.19 -1.20 -8.85
CA ALA A 235 -5.27 -0.26 -7.73
C ALA A 235 -5.90 1.07 -8.16
N LEU A 236 -5.47 1.63 -9.30
CA LEU A 236 -6.03 2.89 -9.82
C LEU A 236 -7.51 2.75 -10.17
N SER A 237 -7.89 1.66 -10.84
CA SER A 237 -9.29 1.33 -11.17
C SER A 237 -10.17 1.25 -9.92
N ALA A 238 -9.71 0.56 -8.87
CA ALA A 238 -10.43 0.44 -7.61
C ALA A 238 -10.52 1.78 -6.85
N LEU A 239 -9.44 2.58 -6.84
CA LEU A 239 -9.43 3.90 -6.22
C LEU A 239 -10.34 4.89 -6.95
N ASP A 240 -10.47 4.76 -8.26
CA ASP A 240 -11.42 5.53 -9.06
C ASP A 240 -12.87 5.18 -8.72
N HIS A 241 -13.18 3.89 -8.61
CA HIS A 241 -14.48 3.42 -8.15
C HIS A 241 -14.85 3.94 -6.75
N LEU A 242 -13.86 4.10 -5.86
CA LEU A 242 -14.02 4.74 -4.55
C LEU A 242 -14.11 6.28 -4.58
N GLY A 243 -13.80 6.93 -5.71
CA GLY A 243 -13.69 8.38 -5.82
C GLY A 243 -12.43 8.99 -5.16
N ALA A 244 -11.40 8.18 -4.91
CA ALA A 244 -10.20 8.56 -4.14
C ALA A 244 -9.08 9.21 -4.98
N ILE A 245 -9.10 9.07 -6.32
CA ILE A 245 -8.04 9.56 -7.22
C ILE A 245 -7.75 11.06 -7.08
N SER A 246 -8.79 11.87 -6.84
CA SER A 246 -8.63 13.33 -6.63
C SER A 246 -7.74 13.67 -5.43
N GLY A 247 -7.90 12.95 -4.31
CA GLY A 247 -7.08 13.12 -3.12
C GLY A 247 -5.62 12.70 -3.34
N ILE A 248 -5.39 11.64 -4.11
CA ILE A 248 -4.05 11.17 -4.46
C ILE A 248 -3.32 12.21 -5.31
N ARG A 249 -3.98 12.73 -6.35
CA ARG A 249 -3.43 13.81 -7.19
C ARG A 249 -3.06 15.05 -6.38
N GLU A 250 -3.91 15.43 -5.42
CA GLU A 250 -3.63 16.55 -4.52
C GLU A 250 -2.32 16.32 -3.76
N LEU A 251 -2.11 15.15 -3.17
CA LEU A 251 -0.92 14.84 -2.39
C LEU A 251 0.34 14.73 -3.24
N VAL A 252 0.25 14.18 -4.45
CA VAL A 252 1.35 14.18 -5.42
C VAL A 252 1.73 15.61 -5.79
N SER A 253 0.76 16.48 -6.10
CA SER A 253 1.02 17.88 -6.45
C SER A 253 1.69 18.68 -5.31
N LYS A 254 1.43 18.28 -4.06
CA LYS A 254 2.04 18.84 -2.85
C LYS A 254 3.40 18.22 -2.51
N LYS A 255 3.91 17.30 -3.33
CA LYS A 255 5.15 16.54 -3.09
C LYS A 255 5.11 15.72 -1.80
N LEU A 256 3.92 15.31 -1.36
CA LEU A 256 3.72 14.47 -0.18
C LEU A 256 3.61 12.99 -0.54
N LEU A 257 3.34 12.67 -1.80
CA LEU A 257 3.40 11.30 -2.31
C LEU A 257 4.37 11.20 -3.48
N VAL A 258 5.15 10.13 -3.45
CA VAL A 258 5.99 9.67 -4.55
C VAL A 258 5.41 8.34 -5.04
N LEU A 259 5.16 8.24 -6.34
CA LEU A 259 4.52 7.08 -6.96
C LEU A 259 5.44 6.48 -8.04
N PRO A 260 6.28 5.49 -7.71
CA PRO A 260 7.18 4.84 -8.66
C PRO A 260 6.44 4.19 -9.84
N ASP A 261 7.15 4.03 -10.96
CA ASP A 261 6.80 3.02 -11.95
C ASP A 261 7.07 1.63 -11.33
N LEU A 262 6.33 0.60 -11.74
CA LEU A 262 6.49 -0.74 -11.18
C LEU A 262 6.38 -1.84 -12.25
N ILE A 263 6.78 -3.04 -11.87
CA ILE A 263 6.39 -4.30 -12.50
C ILE A 263 5.52 -5.10 -11.52
N PRO A 264 4.56 -5.91 -12.01
CA PRO A 264 3.64 -6.64 -11.15
C PRO A 264 4.38 -7.67 -10.29
N GLY A 265 3.86 -7.93 -9.09
CA GLY A 265 4.36 -8.95 -8.18
C GLY A 265 4.33 -8.54 -6.72
N SER A 266 4.87 -9.41 -5.87
CA SER A 266 4.99 -9.23 -4.42
C SER A 266 6.38 -9.66 -3.94
N PRO A 267 6.99 -8.94 -2.99
CA PRO A 267 8.22 -9.38 -2.33
C PRO A 267 8.03 -10.66 -1.50
N ALA A 268 6.81 -10.97 -1.06
CA ALA A 268 6.52 -12.12 -0.19
C ALA A 268 6.51 -13.45 -0.94
N LEU A 269 6.17 -13.43 -2.23
CA LEU A 269 6.29 -14.60 -3.10
C LEU A 269 7.63 -14.54 -3.84
N PRO A 270 8.26 -15.66 -4.27
CA PRO A 270 9.49 -15.69 -5.07
C PRO A 270 9.27 -15.78 -6.60
N LEU A 271 8.03 -15.90 -7.10
CA LEU A 271 7.73 -16.04 -8.53
C LEU A 271 7.67 -14.72 -9.28
N PHE A 272 8.68 -14.42 -10.10
CA PHE A 272 8.47 -13.48 -11.21
C PHE A 272 7.69 -14.30 -12.24
N PRO A 273 7.13 -13.68 -13.29
CA PRO A 273 6.79 -14.41 -14.48
C PRO A 273 8.04 -15.04 -15.12
N THR A 274 8.61 -16.07 -14.48
CA THR A 274 9.25 -17.11 -15.24
C THR A 274 8.23 -17.50 -16.31
N GLY A 275 8.64 -17.32 -17.57
CA GLY A 275 7.85 -17.62 -18.75
C GLY A 275 6.78 -16.63 -19.19
N LEU A 276 6.85 -15.34 -18.80
CA LEU A 276 6.37 -14.32 -19.74
C LEU A 276 7.44 -14.05 -20.82
N PRO A 277 7.05 -13.52 -21.99
CA PRO A 277 8.02 -13.19 -23.04
C PRO A 277 8.90 -11.99 -22.67
N ASP A 278 10.09 -11.89 -23.27
CA ASP A 278 11.06 -10.81 -23.01
C ASP A 278 10.51 -9.39 -23.23
N TRP A 279 9.48 -9.23 -24.08
CA TRP A 279 8.84 -7.93 -24.33
C TRP A 279 7.92 -7.49 -23.18
N ALA A 280 7.44 -8.41 -22.34
CA ALA A 280 6.37 -8.19 -21.38
C ALA A 280 6.64 -7.09 -20.34
N PRO A 281 7.83 -6.99 -19.72
CA PRO A 281 8.12 -5.90 -18.79
C PRO A 281 8.08 -4.52 -19.47
N GLY A 282 8.53 -4.43 -20.72
CA GLY A 282 8.51 -3.19 -21.49
C GLY A 282 7.09 -2.75 -21.81
N GLN A 283 6.24 -3.69 -22.22
CA GLN A 283 4.83 -3.43 -22.49
C GLN A 283 4.06 -3.03 -21.23
N TYR A 284 4.27 -3.74 -20.11
CA TYR A 284 3.62 -3.39 -18.84
C TYR A 284 3.94 -1.95 -18.42
N LEU A 285 5.20 -1.55 -18.53
CA LEU A 285 5.63 -0.18 -18.20
C LEU A 285 5.03 0.87 -19.15
N GLN A 286 4.79 0.52 -20.41
CA GLN A 286 4.08 1.38 -21.34
C GLN A 286 2.61 1.54 -20.92
N ASP A 287 1.90 0.43 -20.71
CA ASP A 287 0.50 0.42 -20.27
C ASP A 287 0.34 1.24 -18.97
N LEU A 288 1.24 1.01 -18.00
CA LEU A 288 1.27 1.72 -16.73
C LEU A 288 1.39 3.23 -16.92
N SER A 289 2.27 3.69 -17.81
CA SER A 289 2.48 5.11 -18.10
C SER A 289 1.22 5.72 -18.71
N GLU A 290 0.66 5.08 -19.74
CA GLU A 290 -0.53 5.55 -20.45
C GLU A 290 -1.74 5.64 -19.51
N ILE A 291 -1.99 4.59 -18.71
CA ILE A 291 -3.09 4.56 -17.74
C ILE A 291 -2.90 5.63 -16.66
N SER A 292 -1.68 5.75 -16.11
CA SER A 292 -1.40 6.76 -15.08
C SER A 292 -1.62 8.19 -15.60
N GLU A 293 -1.23 8.47 -16.84
CA GLU A 293 -1.46 9.76 -17.48
C GLU A 293 -2.96 10.04 -17.66
N GLN A 294 -3.76 9.04 -18.04
CA GLN A 294 -5.23 9.17 -18.12
C GLN A 294 -5.86 9.52 -16.77
N TYR A 295 -5.38 8.92 -15.68
CA TYR A 295 -5.78 9.27 -14.31
C TYR A 295 -5.21 10.63 -13.83
N GLY A 296 -4.41 11.32 -14.64
CA GLY A 296 -3.81 12.61 -14.32
C GLY A 296 -2.67 12.52 -13.31
N LEU A 297 -1.98 11.39 -13.24
CA LEU A 297 -0.76 11.20 -12.46
C LEU A 297 0.48 11.48 -13.34
N PRO A 298 1.52 12.12 -12.80
CA PRO A 298 2.74 12.39 -13.56
C PRO A 298 3.54 11.10 -13.79
N THR A 299 4.39 11.12 -14.82
CA THR A 299 5.41 10.07 -15.03
C THR A 299 6.40 10.02 -13.86
N SER A 300 7.00 8.85 -13.65
CA SER A 300 7.98 8.64 -12.59
C SER A 300 9.36 8.35 -13.16
N ASP A 301 10.38 8.94 -12.56
CA ASP A 301 11.79 8.58 -12.77
C ASP A 301 12.34 7.66 -11.67
N ILE A 302 11.44 7.21 -10.79
CA ILE A 302 11.68 6.25 -9.72
C ILE A 302 10.98 4.94 -10.08
N TYR A 303 11.64 3.82 -9.83
CA TYR A 303 11.16 2.48 -10.13
C TYR A 303 11.07 1.60 -8.90
N TYR A 304 10.06 0.76 -8.83
CA TYR A 304 9.91 -0.29 -7.83
C TYR A 304 9.91 -1.66 -8.52
N THR A 305 10.71 -2.57 -7.98
CA THR A 305 10.68 -3.97 -8.35
C THR A 305 10.54 -4.83 -7.09
N PRO A 306 9.57 -5.76 -7.03
CA PRO A 306 9.45 -6.66 -5.89
C PRO A 306 10.56 -7.71 -5.85
N ARG A 307 11.38 -7.89 -6.92
CA ARG A 307 12.52 -8.83 -7.01
C ARG A 307 13.68 -8.33 -7.88
N GLN A 308 14.71 -9.17 -8.04
CA GLN A 308 15.87 -8.90 -8.89
C GLN A 308 15.43 -8.58 -10.32
N SER A 309 15.75 -7.37 -10.78
CA SER A 309 15.34 -6.88 -12.11
C SER A 309 16.41 -7.14 -13.16
N ASP A 310 15.98 -7.49 -14.36
CA ASP A 310 16.82 -7.46 -15.57
C ASP A 310 16.95 -6.05 -16.18
N ASP A 311 17.75 -5.96 -17.24
CA ASP A 311 18.38 -4.83 -17.95
C ASP A 311 17.58 -3.53 -18.27
N ASN A 312 16.32 -3.38 -17.84
CA ASN A 312 15.49 -2.20 -18.13
C ASN A 312 15.50 -1.12 -17.03
N ILE A 313 16.20 -1.34 -15.92
CA ILE A 313 16.28 -0.36 -14.82
C ILE A 313 17.12 0.88 -15.15
N TRP A 314 17.91 0.83 -16.22
CA TRP A 314 18.89 1.88 -16.54
C TRP A 314 18.29 3.24 -16.93
N LYS A 315 16.98 3.30 -17.22
CA LYS A 315 16.29 4.56 -17.53
C LYS A 315 15.82 5.35 -16.31
N TYR A 316 15.86 4.74 -15.12
CA TYR A 316 15.38 5.35 -13.87
C TYR A 316 16.54 5.94 -13.06
N ALA A 317 16.27 7.04 -12.36
CA ALA A 317 17.25 7.68 -11.49
C ALA A 317 17.43 6.92 -10.16
N LEU A 318 16.36 6.26 -9.70
CA LEU A 318 16.30 5.57 -8.41
C LEU A 318 15.47 4.28 -8.54
N THR A 319 15.94 3.21 -7.91
CA THR A 319 15.21 1.93 -7.84
C THR A 319 15.02 1.46 -6.41
N PHE A 320 13.79 1.08 -6.06
CA PHE A 320 13.45 0.31 -4.86
C PHE A 320 13.37 -1.18 -5.20
N GLY A 321 14.01 -2.04 -4.40
CA GLY A 321 13.86 -3.50 -4.55
C GLY A 321 14.57 -4.30 -3.46
N PRO A 322 14.46 -5.64 -3.44
CA PRO A 322 15.18 -6.48 -2.50
C PRO A 322 16.70 -6.30 -2.60
N GLU A 323 17.43 -6.45 -1.50
CA GLU A 323 18.89 -6.18 -1.46
C GLU A 323 19.69 -7.02 -2.48
N ASP A 324 19.29 -8.28 -2.68
CA ASP A 324 19.86 -9.20 -3.68
C ASP A 324 19.57 -8.80 -5.13
N SER A 325 18.72 -7.79 -5.36
CA SER A 325 18.38 -7.29 -6.69
C SER A 325 19.53 -6.56 -7.37
N LEU A 326 20.56 -6.18 -6.60
CA LEU A 326 21.78 -5.59 -7.13
C LEU A 326 22.67 -6.67 -7.74
N GLY A 327 22.56 -6.88 -9.05
CA GLY A 327 23.61 -7.56 -9.81
C GLY A 327 24.96 -6.83 -9.68
N ASN A 328 26.07 -7.53 -9.94
CA ASN A 328 27.45 -6.99 -9.92
C ASN A 328 27.69 -5.83 -10.94
N HIS A 329 26.68 -5.39 -11.68
CA HIS A 329 26.77 -4.48 -12.82
C HIS A 329 25.97 -3.18 -12.67
N THR A 330 25.59 -2.77 -11.46
CA THR A 330 24.96 -1.45 -11.28
C THR A 330 25.91 -0.30 -11.69
N PRO A 331 25.56 0.52 -12.69
CA PRO A 331 26.28 1.73 -13.01
C PRO A 331 26.32 2.64 -11.79
N SER A 332 27.44 3.34 -11.58
CA SER A 332 27.62 4.31 -10.50
C SER A 332 26.64 5.49 -10.50
N ALA A 333 25.74 5.57 -11.49
CA ALA A 333 24.82 6.68 -11.73
C ALA A 333 23.39 6.42 -11.25
N ILE A 334 23.05 5.21 -10.80
CA ILE A 334 21.69 4.86 -10.35
C ILE A 334 21.72 4.63 -8.86
N SER A 335 20.84 5.32 -8.16
CA SER A 335 20.63 5.13 -6.74
C SER A 335 19.75 3.91 -6.50
N PHE A 336 20.17 3.01 -5.62
CA PHE A 336 19.37 1.86 -5.21
C PHE A 336 19.02 1.98 -3.73
N LEU A 337 17.74 1.72 -3.41
CA LEU A 337 17.23 1.67 -2.05
C LEU A 337 16.63 0.28 -1.80
N PRO A 338 17.02 -0.40 -0.72
CA PRO A 338 16.36 -1.64 -0.37
C PRO A 338 14.91 -1.38 0.06
N LEU A 339 14.08 -2.43 0.01
CA LEU A 339 12.77 -2.36 0.65
C LEU A 339 12.90 -2.23 2.18
N PRO A 340 11.99 -1.51 2.85
CA PRO A 340 11.98 -1.42 4.30
C PRO A 340 12.06 -2.81 4.96
N ALA A 341 12.97 -2.97 5.92
CA ALA A 341 13.11 -4.21 6.66
C ALA A 341 11.88 -4.45 7.54
N GLN A 342 11.27 -5.64 7.43
CA GLN A 342 10.24 -6.08 8.37
C GLN A 342 10.91 -6.72 9.59
N THR A 343 10.63 -6.21 10.78
CA THR A 343 10.96 -6.87 12.05
C THR A 343 9.72 -7.61 12.56
N PRO A 344 9.72 -8.95 12.62
CA PRO A 344 8.54 -9.72 13.00
C PRO A 344 8.01 -9.40 14.41
N ASP A 345 8.89 -8.99 15.32
CA ASP A 345 8.60 -8.91 16.75
C ASP A 345 8.34 -7.47 17.27
N GLU A 346 8.49 -6.44 16.44
CA GLU A 346 8.30 -5.05 16.86
C GLU A 346 7.72 -4.17 15.73
N PHE A 347 6.64 -3.44 16.06
CA PHE A 347 6.07 -2.45 15.15
C PHE A 347 6.89 -1.15 15.17
N GLN A 348 7.19 -0.62 13.99
CA GLN A 348 7.92 0.64 13.83
C GLN A 348 7.11 1.86 14.31
N ALA A 349 5.78 1.82 14.14
CA ALA A 349 4.83 2.84 14.56
C ALA A 349 3.98 2.32 15.72
N THR A 350 3.77 3.15 16.73
CA THR A 350 3.00 2.82 17.94
C THR A 350 2.05 3.96 18.30
N PRO A 351 1.04 3.74 19.16
CA PRO A 351 0.16 4.80 19.66
C PRO A 351 0.87 5.95 20.38
N ASP A 352 2.11 5.74 20.85
CA ASP A 352 2.94 6.75 21.53
C ASP A 352 3.99 7.38 20.59
N GLY A 353 3.97 7.07 19.29
CA GLY A 353 4.92 7.56 18.30
C GLY A 353 5.77 6.43 17.69
N PRO A 354 6.93 6.75 17.09
CA PRO A 354 7.86 5.72 16.65
C PRO A 354 8.29 4.87 17.85
N SER A 355 8.51 3.57 17.64
CA SER A 355 9.00 2.70 18.70
C SER A 355 10.37 3.17 19.21
N ILE A 356 10.73 2.76 20.44
CA ILE A 356 12.03 3.14 21.03
C ILE A 356 13.21 2.71 20.15
N THR A 357 13.11 1.54 19.51
CA THR A 357 14.09 1.04 18.54
C THR A 357 14.24 2.00 17.35
N ILE A 358 13.12 2.49 16.79
CA ILE A 358 13.15 3.46 15.69
C ILE A 358 13.69 4.82 16.13
N ARG A 359 13.34 5.30 17.33
CA ARG A 359 13.87 6.56 17.87
C ARG A 359 15.39 6.51 18.03
N LYS A 360 15.92 5.41 18.56
CA LYS A 360 17.37 5.15 18.66
C LYS A 360 18.04 5.15 17.29
N GLN A 361 17.51 4.40 16.32
CA GLN A 361 18.05 4.35 14.95
C GLN A 361 18.05 5.71 14.25
N LEU A 362 16.99 6.51 14.42
CA LEU A 362 16.93 7.87 13.90
C LEU A 362 18.04 8.74 14.50
N LEU A 363 18.24 8.65 15.81
CA LEU A 363 19.28 9.41 16.52
C LEU A 363 20.68 8.97 16.12
N ASP A 364 20.93 7.65 16.06
CA ASP A 364 22.21 7.07 15.63
C ASP A 364 22.57 7.54 14.21
N ASN A 365 21.60 7.52 13.29
CA ASN A 365 21.80 8.06 11.94
C ASN A 365 22.13 9.56 11.95
N ALA A 366 21.43 10.36 12.76
CA ALA A 366 21.71 11.79 12.87
C ALA A 366 23.13 12.03 13.42
N LEU A 367 23.52 11.33 14.48
CA LEU A 367 24.84 11.45 15.10
C LEU A 367 25.95 11.02 14.14
N GLU A 368 25.75 9.92 13.41
CA GLU A 368 26.74 9.39 12.47
C GLU A 368 27.03 10.36 11.32
N ILE A 369 25.99 10.99 10.74
CA ILE A 369 26.14 12.03 9.71
C ILE A 369 26.99 13.20 10.21
N ASN A 370 26.87 13.53 11.50
CA ASN A 370 27.60 14.63 12.09
C ASN A 370 29.02 14.23 12.58
N ARG A 371 29.35 12.92 12.62
CA ARG A 371 30.67 12.38 13.02
C ARG A 371 31.58 12.07 11.84
N GLN A 372 31.06 11.54 10.73
CA GLN A 372 31.86 11.06 9.60
C GLN A 372 31.64 11.86 8.31
N SER A 373 32.66 11.86 7.44
CA SER A 373 32.54 12.25 6.03
C SER A 373 32.59 10.97 5.18
N GLY A 374 31.45 10.31 5.00
CA GLY A 374 31.33 9.01 4.32
C GLY A 374 29.96 8.82 3.67
N ASP A 375 29.51 7.57 3.55
CA ASP A 375 28.17 7.24 3.05
C ASP A 375 27.09 7.90 3.92
N LEU A 376 26.02 8.38 3.29
CA LEU A 376 24.89 8.99 3.99
C LEU A 376 24.04 7.87 4.64
N PRO A 377 24.04 7.70 5.97
CA PRO A 377 23.14 6.73 6.60
C PRO A 377 21.70 7.20 6.40
N LEU A 378 20.88 6.30 5.82
CA LEU A 378 19.49 6.53 5.50
C LEU A 378 18.64 5.52 6.25
N LEU A 379 17.58 6.00 6.93
CA LEU A 379 16.57 5.11 7.50
C LEU A 379 15.40 4.95 6.53
N ILE A 380 15.03 3.70 6.23
CA ILE A 380 13.85 3.39 5.43
C ILE A 380 12.85 2.69 6.34
N LEU A 381 11.73 3.37 6.60
CA LEU A 381 10.60 2.89 7.38
C LEU A 381 9.45 2.48 6.47
N GLY A 382 8.52 1.70 6.99
CA GLY A 382 7.33 1.24 6.30
C GLY A 382 7.34 -0.28 6.13
N GLY A 383 6.90 -0.75 4.96
CA GLY A 383 6.73 -2.18 4.70
C GLY A 383 5.50 -2.50 3.86
N SER A 384 4.99 -3.72 4.01
CA SER A 384 3.66 -4.12 3.54
C SER A 384 2.61 -3.30 4.30
N LEU A 385 1.88 -2.41 3.62
CA LEU A 385 0.97 -1.49 4.30
C LEU A 385 -0.11 -2.23 5.11
N VAL A 386 -0.63 -3.31 4.55
CA VAL A 386 -1.65 -4.18 5.15
C VAL A 386 -1.22 -4.82 6.48
N GLU A 387 0.09 -4.98 6.72
CA GLU A 387 0.66 -5.55 7.95
C GLU A 387 1.23 -4.46 8.86
N SER A 388 1.27 -3.21 8.38
CA SER A 388 1.95 -2.11 9.05
C SER A 388 1.03 -1.35 10.00
N ALA A 389 1.57 -0.94 11.15
CA ALA A 389 0.92 0.01 12.05
C ALA A 389 0.82 1.44 11.47
N PHE A 390 1.46 1.74 10.34
CA PHE A 390 1.35 3.07 9.70
C PHE A 390 -0.01 3.35 9.04
N ALA A 391 -0.89 2.36 8.92
CA ALA A 391 -2.27 2.55 8.48
C ALA A 391 -3.30 2.41 9.62
N ASP A 392 -2.83 2.32 10.88
CA ASP A 392 -3.66 2.41 12.08
C ASP A 392 -3.86 3.89 12.52
N PRO A 393 -5.08 4.33 12.90
CA PRO A 393 -5.35 5.74 13.21
C PRO A 393 -4.50 6.34 14.32
N LEU A 394 -4.28 5.61 15.42
CA LEU A 394 -3.53 6.13 16.56
C LEU A 394 -2.03 6.11 16.28
N SER A 395 -1.54 4.98 15.77
CA SER A 395 -0.12 4.74 15.53
C SER A 395 0.42 5.62 14.42
N ALA A 396 -0.31 5.75 13.31
CA ALA A 396 0.07 6.63 12.21
C ALA A 396 0.08 8.09 12.65
N ALA A 397 -0.95 8.53 13.39
CA ALA A 397 -1.05 9.92 13.82
C ALA A 397 0.06 10.30 14.79
N ALA A 398 0.33 9.46 15.79
CA ALA A 398 1.39 9.71 16.77
C ALA A 398 2.78 9.71 16.11
N THR A 399 3.05 8.71 15.26
CA THR A 399 4.36 8.55 14.60
C THR A 399 4.65 9.67 13.61
N LEU A 400 3.70 10.01 12.73
CA LEU A 400 3.89 11.09 11.76
C LEU A 400 3.90 12.47 12.43
N SER A 401 3.14 12.67 13.52
CA SER A 401 3.26 13.86 14.35
C SER A 401 4.65 14.00 14.97
N TYR A 402 5.21 12.91 15.51
CA TYR A 402 6.56 12.90 16.07
C TYR A 402 7.59 13.29 15.00
N ILE A 403 7.58 12.61 13.84
CA ILE A 403 8.51 12.90 12.73
C ILE A 403 8.42 14.38 12.30
N ALA A 404 7.21 14.93 12.21
CA ALA A 404 7.01 16.33 11.80
C ALA A 404 7.46 17.36 12.85
N ASN A 405 7.38 17.02 14.15
CA ASN A 405 7.67 17.96 15.23
C ASN A 405 9.11 17.88 15.77
N HIS A 406 9.96 17.02 15.22
CA HIS A 406 11.37 16.85 15.60
C HIS A 406 12.26 17.27 14.43
N PRO A 407 12.69 18.56 14.34
CA PRO A 407 13.44 19.06 13.20
C PRO A 407 14.81 18.40 12.94
N TRP A 408 15.34 17.62 13.88
CA TRP A 408 16.52 16.78 13.63
C TRP A 408 16.19 15.53 12.79
N ILE A 409 14.93 15.29 12.44
CA ILE A 409 14.49 14.29 11.48
C ILE A 409 14.07 15.00 10.19
N LYS A 410 14.58 14.54 9.05
CA LYS A 410 14.24 15.04 7.72
C LYS A 410 13.53 13.96 6.91
N PRO A 411 12.19 13.94 6.83
CA PRO A 411 11.51 13.06 5.91
C PRO A 411 11.77 13.49 4.46
N LEU A 412 12.16 12.54 3.61
CA LEU A 412 12.56 12.80 2.24
C LEU A 412 11.37 12.73 1.27
N ASN A 413 11.22 13.76 0.44
CA ASN A 413 10.28 13.73 -0.70
C ASN A 413 10.98 13.27 -1.99
N GLY A 414 10.27 13.24 -3.11
CA GLY A 414 10.82 12.81 -4.40
C GLY A 414 12.02 13.63 -4.89
N ASP A 415 12.08 14.94 -4.62
CA ASP A 415 13.24 15.77 -5.00
C ASP A 415 14.47 15.42 -4.17
N ASP A 416 14.28 15.16 -2.87
CA ASP A 416 15.35 14.72 -1.98
C ASP A 416 15.88 13.34 -2.42
N LEU A 417 14.98 12.41 -2.73
CA LEU A 417 15.34 11.05 -3.19
C LEU A 417 16.17 11.08 -4.48
N ARG A 418 15.83 11.94 -5.44
CA ARG A 418 16.61 12.16 -6.68
C ARG A 418 18.01 12.73 -6.43
N SER A 419 18.20 13.41 -5.30
CA SER A 419 19.49 14.00 -4.94
C SER A 419 20.40 13.04 -4.16
N LEU A 420 19.93 11.83 -3.84
CA LEU A 420 20.72 10.84 -3.12
C LEU A 420 21.92 10.38 -3.96
N PRO A 421 23.10 10.18 -3.35
CA PRO A 421 24.26 9.61 -4.03
C PRO A 421 24.02 8.14 -4.43
N GLY A 422 24.64 7.70 -5.53
CA GLY A 422 24.32 6.43 -6.21
C GLY A 422 24.38 5.13 -5.39
N ARG A 423 25.14 5.07 -4.30
CA ARG A 423 25.04 3.96 -3.34
C ARG A 423 24.78 4.53 -1.96
N VAL A 424 23.62 4.20 -1.42
CA VAL A 424 23.27 4.46 -0.03
C VAL A 424 23.52 3.15 0.70
N SER A 425 24.45 3.14 1.64
CA SER A 425 24.65 2.01 2.57
C SER A 425 23.53 2.07 3.62
N PRO A 426 22.52 1.19 3.55
CA PRO A 426 21.44 1.17 4.54
C PRO A 426 22.01 0.63 5.86
N GLN A 427 21.63 1.22 7.00
CA GLN A 427 21.86 0.56 8.27
C GLN A 427 20.83 -0.57 8.42
N LEU A 428 21.31 -1.81 8.39
CA LEU A 428 20.50 -3.02 8.47
C LEU A 428 19.91 -3.22 9.87
N MET A 429 18.65 -3.63 9.92
CA MET A 429 18.11 -4.39 11.03
C MET A 429 18.71 -5.80 11.00
N PRO A 430 19.40 -6.28 12.06
CA PRO A 430 19.84 -7.66 12.13
C PRO A 430 18.61 -8.56 12.34
N GLY A 431 18.11 -9.20 11.28
CA GLY A 431 16.99 -10.15 11.43
C GLY A 431 16.18 -10.51 10.18
N GLY A 432 16.48 -9.94 9.00
CA GLY A 432 15.79 -10.30 7.77
C GLY A 432 15.95 -11.78 7.44
N THR A 433 14.89 -12.56 7.59
CA THR A 433 14.84 -13.96 7.18
C THR A 433 14.90 -14.02 5.66
N THR A 434 15.90 -14.72 5.13
CA THR A 434 15.93 -15.11 3.72
C THR A 434 14.76 -16.05 3.46
N LEU A 435 13.82 -15.64 2.62
CA LEU A 435 12.71 -16.48 2.17
C LEU A 435 13.26 -17.74 1.50
N SER A 436 12.79 -18.88 1.98
CA SER A 436 13.14 -20.22 1.52
C SER A 436 12.89 -20.39 0.02
N THR A 437 13.81 -21.06 -0.66
CA THR A 437 13.69 -21.49 -2.06
C THR A 437 12.49 -22.43 -2.23
N VAL A 438 11.40 -21.94 -2.82
CA VAL A 438 10.27 -22.74 -3.29
C VAL A 438 10.59 -23.30 -4.67
N GLU A 439 10.08 -24.51 -4.94
CA GLU A 439 10.22 -25.24 -6.20
C GLU A 439 9.88 -24.36 -7.41
N SER A 440 10.72 -24.42 -8.44
CA SER A 440 10.50 -23.72 -9.70
C SER A 440 9.32 -24.35 -10.44
N TYR A 441 8.17 -23.68 -10.44
CA TYR A 441 7.06 -24.03 -11.32
C TYR A 441 7.47 -23.71 -12.78
N SER A 442 7.28 -24.69 -13.67
CA SER A 442 7.55 -24.46 -15.10
C SER A 442 6.40 -23.63 -15.68
N PRO A 443 6.69 -22.55 -16.41
CA PRO A 443 5.65 -21.70 -16.97
C PRO A 443 4.86 -22.45 -18.05
N SER A 444 3.58 -22.12 -18.21
CA SER A 444 2.78 -22.70 -19.30
C SER A 444 3.32 -22.24 -20.66
N LEU A 445 3.14 -23.09 -21.68
CA LEU A 445 3.50 -22.77 -23.06
C LEU A 445 2.79 -21.50 -23.56
N ILE A 446 1.56 -21.26 -23.08
CA ILE A 446 0.75 -20.09 -23.42
C ILE A 446 1.41 -18.81 -22.94
N LEU A 447 1.78 -18.73 -21.66
CA LEU A 447 2.43 -17.54 -21.11
C LEU A 447 3.72 -17.23 -21.86
N SER A 448 4.50 -18.25 -22.21
CA SER A 448 5.79 -18.07 -22.91
C SER A 448 5.64 -17.60 -24.36
N ASN A 449 4.47 -17.80 -24.98
CA ASN A 449 4.19 -17.45 -26.38
C ASN A 449 3.08 -16.41 -26.52
N LEU A 450 2.81 -15.62 -25.47
CA LEU A 450 1.86 -14.52 -25.54
C LEU A 450 2.23 -13.56 -26.69
N PRO A 451 1.29 -13.18 -27.56
CA PRO A 451 1.52 -12.14 -28.56
C PRO A 451 1.65 -10.78 -27.87
N ASN A 452 2.56 -9.94 -28.37
CA ASN A 452 2.74 -8.59 -27.87
C ASN A 452 1.52 -7.72 -28.22
N PRO A 453 0.74 -7.20 -27.26
CA PRO A 453 -0.47 -6.42 -27.56
C PRO A 453 -0.16 -5.14 -28.35
N ALA A 454 1.02 -4.53 -28.22
CA ALA A 454 1.38 -3.36 -29.01
C ALA A 454 1.46 -3.64 -30.53
N GLU A 455 1.73 -4.88 -30.93
CA GLU A 455 1.75 -5.28 -32.34
C GLU A 455 0.33 -5.49 -32.91
N TYR A 456 -0.68 -5.63 -32.03
CA TYR A 456 -2.06 -5.97 -32.37
C TYR A 456 -3.06 -5.00 -31.73
N SER A 457 -2.75 -3.70 -31.69
CA SER A 457 -3.56 -2.66 -31.02
C SER A 457 -5.04 -2.56 -31.45
N GLN A 458 -5.45 -3.18 -32.56
CA GLN A 458 -6.84 -3.22 -33.02
C GLN A 458 -7.62 -4.43 -32.48
N ASN A 459 -6.93 -5.46 -31.96
CA ASN A 459 -7.55 -6.68 -31.45
C ASN A 459 -7.56 -6.65 -29.92
N LEU A 460 -8.66 -6.12 -29.35
CA LEU A 460 -8.83 -5.96 -27.90
C LEU A 460 -8.83 -7.29 -27.13
N PHE A 461 -9.07 -8.42 -27.79
CA PHE A 461 -8.99 -9.73 -27.15
C PHE A 461 -7.54 -10.09 -26.81
N ILE A 462 -6.55 -9.65 -27.58
CA ILE A 462 -5.13 -9.83 -27.22
C ILE A 462 -4.79 -9.02 -25.95
N GLN A 463 -5.32 -7.81 -25.83
CA GLN A 463 -5.18 -7.00 -24.61
C GLN A 463 -5.84 -7.68 -23.40
N SER A 464 -7.03 -8.25 -23.59
CA SER A 464 -7.75 -8.99 -22.54
C SER A 464 -6.98 -10.25 -22.09
N ALA A 465 -6.39 -11.00 -23.03
CA ALA A 465 -5.52 -12.14 -22.72
C ALA A 465 -4.26 -11.72 -21.96
N TRP A 466 -3.64 -10.60 -22.34
CA TRP A 466 -2.50 -10.01 -21.62
C TRP A 466 -2.88 -9.64 -20.18
N GLN A 467 -4.01 -8.99 -19.97
CA GLN A 467 -4.50 -8.64 -18.63
C GLN A 467 -4.83 -9.88 -17.78
N SER A 468 -5.41 -10.92 -18.39
CA SER A 468 -5.66 -12.21 -17.73
C SER A 468 -4.34 -12.85 -17.27
N ALA A 469 -3.30 -12.84 -18.11
CA ALA A 469 -1.98 -13.33 -17.73
C ALA A 469 -1.37 -12.52 -16.57
N LEU A 470 -1.51 -11.19 -16.60
CA LEU A 470 -1.05 -10.32 -15.51
C LEU A 470 -1.76 -10.62 -14.19
N SER A 471 -3.05 -10.98 -14.21
CA SER A 471 -3.83 -11.28 -12.99
C SER A 471 -3.19 -12.38 -12.12
N LEU A 472 -2.51 -13.35 -12.74
CA LEU A 472 -1.79 -14.44 -12.07
C LEU A 472 -0.59 -13.96 -11.25
N TYR A 473 -0.11 -12.74 -11.48
CA TYR A 473 1.04 -12.17 -10.78
C TYR A 473 0.66 -11.07 -9.79
N THR A 474 -0.63 -10.72 -9.70
CA THR A 474 -1.09 -9.64 -8.85
C THR A 474 -0.98 -9.99 -7.35
N PRO A 475 -0.63 -9.05 -6.47
CA PRO A 475 -0.51 -9.30 -5.03
C PRO A 475 -1.86 -9.55 -4.35
N LEU A 476 -1.90 -10.41 -3.34
CA LEU A 476 -3.14 -10.75 -2.61
C LEU A 476 -2.90 -10.93 -1.09
N PRO A 477 -2.60 -9.85 -0.35
CA PRO A 477 -2.25 -9.95 1.06
C PRO A 477 -3.43 -10.27 1.99
N PRO A 478 -3.25 -11.02 3.10
CA PRO A 478 -2.06 -11.83 3.39
C PRO A 478 -1.93 -12.92 2.33
N GLU A 479 -0.72 -13.09 1.78
CA GLU A 479 -0.48 -14.02 0.68
C GLU A 479 -0.23 -15.43 1.25
N PRO A 480 -1.10 -16.42 0.98
CA PRO A 480 -0.87 -17.78 1.44
C PRO A 480 0.28 -18.43 0.67
N ASP A 481 1.12 -19.21 1.36
CA ASP A 481 2.24 -19.95 0.74
C ASP A 481 1.81 -20.86 -0.42
N ILE A 482 0.55 -21.33 -0.42
CA ILE A 482 -0.03 -22.22 -1.43
C ILE A 482 -0.63 -21.49 -2.65
N LEU A 483 -0.73 -20.15 -2.63
CA LEU A 483 -1.32 -19.36 -3.73
C LEU A 483 -0.62 -19.58 -5.08
N PRO A 484 0.73 -19.66 -5.16
CA PRO A 484 1.42 -20.08 -6.38
C PRO A 484 0.90 -21.37 -7.02
N ALA A 485 0.67 -22.40 -6.21
CA ALA A 485 0.23 -23.71 -6.69
C ALA A 485 -1.21 -23.66 -7.21
N VAL A 486 -2.08 -22.86 -6.59
CA VAL A 486 -3.43 -22.62 -7.12
C VAL A 486 -3.35 -21.90 -8.46
N ARG A 487 -2.55 -20.83 -8.55
CA ARG A 487 -2.41 -20.02 -9.78
C ARG A 487 -1.80 -20.80 -10.95
N SER A 488 -0.95 -21.80 -10.69
CA SER A 488 -0.42 -22.63 -11.78
C SER A 488 -1.51 -23.40 -12.52
N ASN A 489 -2.62 -23.76 -11.86
CA ASN A 489 -3.74 -24.45 -12.50
C ASN A 489 -4.50 -23.56 -13.49
N TYR A 490 -4.37 -22.23 -13.38
CA TYR A 490 -5.02 -21.26 -14.28
C TYR A 490 -4.05 -20.65 -15.30
N SER A 491 -2.79 -21.11 -15.34
CA SER A 491 -1.78 -20.57 -16.26
C SER A 491 -2.09 -20.79 -17.75
N GLY A 492 -3.06 -21.66 -18.04
CA GLY A 492 -3.62 -21.93 -19.36
C GLY A 492 -4.73 -20.96 -19.81
N GLN A 493 -5.48 -20.41 -18.86
CA GLN A 493 -6.71 -19.65 -19.10
C GLN A 493 -6.59 -18.47 -20.09
N PRO A 494 -5.46 -17.72 -20.19
CA PRO A 494 -5.31 -16.70 -21.23
C PRO A 494 -5.52 -17.24 -22.66
N GLY A 495 -5.28 -18.53 -22.88
CA GLY A 495 -5.45 -19.21 -24.15
C GLY A 495 -6.88 -19.19 -24.70
N ILE A 496 -7.89 -19.19 -23.82
CA ILE A 496 -9.32 -19.06 -24.19
C ILE A 496 -9.55 -17.75 -24.96
N THR A 497 -9.00 -16.66 -24.44
CA THR A 497 -9.16 -15.33 -25.05
C THR A 497 -8.28 -15.19 -26.31
N LEU A 498 -7.11 -15.84 -26.35
CA LEU A 498 -6.28 -15.88 -27.56
C LEU A 498 -6.95 -16.66 -28.71
N GLU A 499 -7.69 -17.72 -28.41
CA GLU A 499 -8.44 -18.44 -29.45
C GLU A 499 -9.57 -17.57 -30.02
N ALA A 500 -10.27 -16.81 -29.16
CA ALA A 500 -11.23 -15.79 -29.62
C ALA A 500 -10.56 -14.70 -30.46
N ALA A 501 -9.34 -14.26 -30.10
CA ALA A 501 -8.58 -13.29 -30.90
C ALA A 501 -8.26 -13.81 -32.31
N ARG A 502 -7.84 -15.09 -32.43
CA ARG A 502 -7.59 -15.73 -33.73
C ARG A 502 -8.86 -15.84 -34.57
N TRP A 503 -9.98 -16.14 -33.93
CA TRP A 503 -11.28 -16.12 -34.61
C TRP A 503 -11.65 -14.72 -35.08
N ALA A 504 -11.46 -13.68 -34.26
CA ALA A 504 -11.80 -12.30 -34.63
C ALA A 504 -10.99 -11.78 -35.84
N ASP A 505 -9.74 -12.22 -36.01
CA ASP A 505 -8.90 -11.88 -37.16
C ASP A 505 -9.39 -12.52 -38.47
N ASN A 506 -10.07 -13.67 -38.39
CA ASN A 506 -10.67 -14.36 -39.54
C ASN A 506 -11.98 -15.07 -39.12
N PRO A 507 -13.09 -14.31 -38.97
CA PRO A 507 -14.33 -14.84 -38.44
C PRO A 507 -14.91 -15.92 -39.36
N VAL A 508 -15.07 -17.12 -38.82
CA VAL A 508 -15.59 -18.27 -39.55
C VAL A 508 -16.56 -19.06 -38.67
N SER A 509 -17.60 -19.60 -39.30
CA SER A 509 -18.48 -20.56 -38.62
C SER A 509 -17.70 -21.81 -38.24
N ARG A 510 -17.78 -22.20 -36.97
CA ARG A 510 -17.09 -23.37 -36.43
C ARG A 510 -17.95 -24.02 -35.34
N GLN A 511 -18.12 -25.34 -35.43
CA GLN A 511 -18.82 -26.15 -34.45
C GLN A 511 -18.04 -27.45 -34.28
N ASP A 512 -17.23 -27.54 -33.24
CA ASP A 512 -16.45 -28.74 -32.93
C ASP A 512 -16.01 -28.76 -31.47
N CYS A 513 -15.44 -29.87 -31.02
CA CYS A 513 -14.81 -30.03 -29.71
C CYS A 513 -13.43 -30.66 -29.88
N LEU A 514 -12.56 -29.95 -30.62
CA LEU A 514 -11.28 -30.50 -31.11
C LEU A 514 -10.05 -29.71 -30.66
N SER A 515 -10.24 -28.51 -30.12
CA SER A 515 -9.16 -27.65 -29.66
C SER A 515 -9.08 -27.66 -28.15
N ASP A 516 -7.87 -27.51 -27.63
CA ASP A 516 -7.55 -27.39 -26.21
C ASP A 516 -6.82 -26.03 -26.03
N PRO A 517 -7.55 -24.88 -26.07
CA PRO A 517 -6.96 -23.56 -25.92
C PRO A 517 -6.31 -23.27 -24.58
N ASP A 518 -6.73 -23.84 -23.46
CA ASP A 518 -6.11 -23.61 -22.15
C ASP A 518 -5.00 -24.63 -21.80
N LEU A 519 -4.82 -25.69 -22.58
CA LEU A 519 -3.77 -26.70 -22.44
C LEU A 519 -3.86 -27.49 -21.12
N ASP A 520 -5.08 -27.69 -20.62
CA ASP A 520 -5.31 -28.57 -19.46
C ASP A 520 -5.30 -30.07 -19.83
N GLY A 521 -5.31 -30.38 -21.15
CA GLY A 521 -5.27 -31.72 -21.71
C GLY A 521 -6.64 -32.29 -22.09
N LEU A 522 -7.71 -31.53 -21.89
CA LEU A 522 -9.07 -31.79 -22.36
C LEU A 522 -9.42 -30.83 -23.52
N PRO A 523 -10.28 -31.25 -24.46
CA PRO A 523 -10.71 -30.36 -25.54
C PRO A 523 -11.97 -29.57 -25.17
N GLU A 524 -11.96 -28.27 -25.46
CA GLU A 524 -13.12 -27.39 -25.36
C GLU A 524 -13.97 -27.47 -26.63
N CYS A 525 -15.28 -27.27 -26.45
CA CYS A 525 -16.23 -27.14 -27.54
C CYS A 525 -16.37 -25.67 -27.97
N ILE A 526 -16.26 -25.42 -29.27
CA ILE A 526 -16.45 -24.10 -29.87
C ILE A 526 -17.75 -24.07 -30.66
N LEU A 527 -18.52 -23.00 -30.49
CA LEU A 527 -19.68 -22.64 -31.29
C LEU A 527 -19.50 -21.19 -31.77
N ALA A 528 -19.21 -21.02 -33.06
CA ALA A 528 -18.90 -19.74 -33.66
C ALA A 528 -19.63 -19.49 -34.99
N SER A 529 -19.81 -18.22 -35.32
CA SER A 529 -20.32 -17.68 -36.58
C SER A 529 -19.37 -16.57 -37.09
N GLU A 530 -19.78 -15.77 -38.08
CA GLU A 530 -19.02 -14.59 -38.51
C GLU A 530 -19.07 -13.44 -37.49
N GLY A 531 -20.04 -13.42 -36.57
CA GLY A 531 -20.24 -12.33 -35.61
C GLY A 531 -20.17 -12.72 -34.14
N GLN A 532 -20.12 -14.02 -33.83
CA GLN A 532 -20.18 -14.53 -32.45
C GLN A 532 -19.25 -15.71 -32.26
N PHE A 533 -18.64 -15.80 -31.07
CA PHE A 533 -17.78 -16.91 -30.66
C PHE A 533 -18.06 -17.29 -29.22
N ALA A 534 -18.46 -18.54 -28.99
CA ALA A 534 -18.69 -19.11 -27.67
C ALA A 534 -17.81 -20.35 -27.48
N ILE A 535 -17.22 -20.48 -26.30
CA ILE A 535 -16.37 -21.63 -25.95
C ILE A 535 -16.86 -22.26 -24.65
N PHE A 536 -16.96 -23.59 -24.66
CA PHE A 536 -17.56 -24.39 -23.62
C PHE A 536 -16.60 -25.46 -23.15
N ASP A 537 -16.62 -25.71 -21.86
CA ASP A 537 -15.95 -26.86 -21.26
C ASP A 537 -16.87 -28.08 -21.28
N LEU A 538 -16.29 -29.26 -21.49
CA LEU A 538 -17.01 -30.53 -21.37
C LEU A 538 -17.35 -30.85 -19.91
N GLU A 539 -16.53 -30.42 -18.94
CA GLU A 539 -16.82 -30.54 -17.52
C GLU A 539 -17.94 -29.55 -17.13
N GLY A 540 -19.04 -30.10 -16.63
CA GLY A 540 -20.23 -29.32 -16.29
C GLY A 540 -20.99 -28.72 -17.47
N ALA A 541 -20.54 -28.90 -18.72
CA ALA A 541 -21.12 -28.30 -19.92
C ALA A 541 -21.32 -26.77 -19.76
N ARG A 542 -20.30 -26.10 -19.21
CA ARG A 542 -20.28 -24.67 -18.86
C ARG A 542 -19.81 -23.83 -20.04
N LEU A 543 -20.39 -22.65 -20.19
CA LEU A 543 -19.93 -21.63 -21.12
C LEU A 543 -18.80 -20.83 -20.46
N LEU A 544 -17.56 -21.07 -20.86
CA LEU A 544 -16.38 -20.42 -20.28
C LEU A 544 -16.33 -18.94 -20.66
N ALA A 545 -16.48 -18.63 -21.94
CA ALA A 545 -16.44 -17.27 -22.45
C ALA A 545 -17.32 -17.09 -23.69
N TYR A 546 -17.81 -15.86 -23.88
CA TYR A 546 -18.64 -15.47 -25.02
C TYR A 546 -18.20 -14.12 -25.56
N PHE A 547 -18.02 -14.05 -26.87
CA PHE A 547 -17.50 -12.89 -27.60
C PHE A 547 -18.37 -12.53 -28.80
N TYR A 548 -18.37 -11.26 -29.15
CA TYR A 548 -19.21 -10.68 -30.19
C TYR A 548 -18.46 -9.63 -31.02
N ILE A 549 -18.76 -9.58 -32.31
CA ILE A 549 -18.27 -8.54 -33.23
C ILE A 549 -19.48 -7.68 -33.62
N SER A 550 -19.37 -6.39 -33.38
CA SER A 550 -20.37 -5.38 -33.74
C SER A 550 -19.77 -4.33 -34.67
N GLU A 551 -20.59 -3.37 -35.12
CA GLU A 551 -20.07 -2.18 -35.81
C GLU A 551 -19.22 -1.28 -34.88
N ALA A 552 -19.44 -1.35 -33.57
CA ALA A 552 -18.70 -0.60 -32.56
C ALA A 552 -17.34 -1.24 -32.21
N GLY A 553 -17.18 -2.55 -32.44
CA GLY A 553 -15.89 -3.23 -32.28
C GLY A 553 -16.01 -4.68 -31.81
N LEU A 554 -14.95 -5.12 -31.13
CA LEU A 554 -14.82 -6.44 -30.52
C LEU A 554 -15.30 -6.37 -29.06
N HIS A 555 -16.19 -7.29 -28.69
CA HIS A 555 -16.78 -7.32 -27.36
C HIS A 555 -16.62 -8.68 -26.67
N GLN A 556 -16.34 -8.67 -25.38
CA GLN A 556 -16.40 -9.84 -24.51
C GLN A 556 -17.60 -9.69 -23.58
N ILE A 557 -18.40 -10.75 -23.42
CA ILE A 557 -19.69 -10.70 -22.71
C ILE A 557 -19.65 -11.54 -21.42
N ILE A 558 -19.06 -12.73 -21.49
CA ILE A 558 -18.97 -13.70 -20.39
C ILE A 558 -17.49 -14.02 -20.15
N ALA A 559 -17.12 -14.11 -18.88
CA ALA A 559 -15.78 -14.41 -18.41
C ALA A 559 -15.81 -15.13 -17.06
N PRO A 560 -14.90 -16.09 -16.80
CA PRO A 560 -14.74 -16.66 -15.46
C PRO A 560 -14.05 -15.67 -14.51
N THR A 561 -14.19 -15.87 -13.20
CA THR A 561 -13.53 -15.00 -12.19
C THR A 561 -12.00 -15.06 -12.30
N SER A 562 -11.46 -16.21 -12.71
CA SER A 562 -10.02 -16.45 -12.90
C SER A 562 -9.37 -15.52 -13.93
N GLN A 563 -10.14 -14.93 -14.85
CA GLN A 563 -9.64 -13.92 -15.79
C GLN A 563 -9.26 -12.60 -15.09
N PHE A 564 -9.84 -12.32 -13.92
CA PHE A 564 -9.65 -11.07 -13.19
C PHE A 564 -8.71 -11.21 -12.02
N ILE A 565 -8.83 -12.30 -11.28
CA ILE A 565 -8.05 -12.60 -10.09
C ILE A 565 -8.25 -14.08 -9.71
N VAL A 566 -7.19 -14.70 -9.22
CA VAL A 566 -7.21 -16.07 -8.68
C VAL A 566 -6.81 -16.03 -7.21
N GLY A 567 -7.59 -16.73 -6.38
CA GLY A 567 -7.35 -16.91 -4.95
C GLY A 567 -8.20 -16.02 -4.03
N LEU A 568 -9.34 -15.50 -4.47
CA LEU A 568 -10.25 -14.72 -3.61
C LEU A 568 -10.94 -15.57 -2.54
N GLY A 569 -11.14 -16.87 -2.81
CA GLY A 569 -11.73 -17.81 -1.87
C GLY A 569 -10.87 -18.08 -0.63
N ASP A 570 -11.48 -18.65 0.42
CA ASP A 570 -10.78 -19.05 1.64
C ASP A 570 -9.67 -20.09 1.32
N PRO A 571 -8.38 -19.79 1.60
CA PRO A 571 -7.28 -20.70 1.31
C PRO A 571 -7.39 -22.09 1.94
N SER A 572 -8.11 -22.21 3.06
CA SER A 572 -8.34 -23.50 3.72
C SER A 572 -9.27 -24.44 2.94
N THR A 573 -9.97 -23.92 1.94
CA THR A 573 -10.91 -24.67 1.09
C THR A 573 -10.33 -25.04 -0.27
N TRP A 574 -9.12 -24.57 -0.59
CA TRP A 574 -8.49 -24.83 -1.89
C TRP A 574 -8.11 -26.30 -2.06
N GLN A 575 -8.29 -26.81 -3.28
CA GLN A 575 -8.02 -28.20 -3.65
C GLN A 575 -7.00 -28.25 -4.79
N LEU A 576 -5.70 -28.24 -4.45
CA LEU A 576 -4.63 -28.06 -5.45
C LEU A 576 -4.66 -29.07 -6.60
N ASP A 577 -5.12 -30.30 -6.33
CA ASP A 577 -5.19 -31.39 -7.33
C ASP A 577 -6.45 -31.35 -8.20
N ALA A 578 -7.36 -30.39 -8.01
CA ALA A 578 -8.64 -30.30 -8.70
C ALA A 578 -8.58 -29.48 -10.01
N GLY A 579 -7.38 -29.21 -10.55
CA GLY A 579 -7.21 -28.40 -11.76
C GLY A 579 -7.86 -27.03 -11.60
N GLU A 580 -8.74 -26.66 -12.54
CA GLU A 580 -9.50 -25.41 -12.50
C GLU A 580 -10.49 -25.33 -11.33
N GLY A 581 -10.81 -26.45 -10.69
CA GLY A 581 -11.59 -26.52 -9.47
C GLY A 581 -10.80 -26.27 -8.19
N ALA A 582 -9.51 -25.91 -8.30
CA ALA A 582 -8.68 -25.66 -7.13
C ALA A 582 -9.20 -24.51 -6.26
N GLU A 583 -9.78 -23.48 -6.86
CA GLU A 583 -10.52 -22.44 -6.15
C GLU A 583 -12.03 -22.77 -6.12
N THR A 584 -12.49 -23.37 -5.01
CA THR A 584 -13.87 -23.86 -4.87
C THR A 584 -14.94 -22.76 -4.88
N ALA A 585 -14.57 -21.54 -4.48
CA ALA A 585 -15.46 -20.37 -4.47
C ALA A 585 -15.46 -19.59 -5.79
N GLY A 586 -14.61 -19.98 -6.76
CA GLY A 586 -14.53 -19.32 -8.07
C GLY A 586 -15.79 -19.54 -8.91
N ILE A 587 -16.10 -18.58 -9.78
CA ILE A 587 -17.16 -18.71 -10.79
C ILE A 587 -16.48 -19.06 -12.11
N HIS A 588 -16.56 -20.33 -12.49
CA HIS A 588 -15.75 -20.92 -13.56
C HIS A 588 -16.40 -20.87 -14.95
N GLY A 589 -17.53 -20.18 -15.10
CA GLY A 589 -18.26 -20.04 -16.36
C GLY A 589 -19.77 -19.95 -16.16
N ALA A 590 -20.48 -19.59 -17.23
CA ALA A 590 -21.94 -19.52 -17.25
C ALA A 590 -22.59 -20.90 -17.37
N PHE A 591 -23.82 -21.01 -16.88
CA PHE A 591 -24.63 -22.23 -16.91
C PHE A 591 -24.03 -23.42 -16.13
N THR A 592 -23.21 -23.09 -15.15
CA THR A 592 -22.66 -24.03 -14.17
C THR A 592 -23.65 -24.21 -13.03
N GLU A 593 -24.03 -25.44 -12.70
CA GLU A 593 -24.85 -25.73 -11.52
C GLU A 593 -24.11 -25.29 -10.24
N ASN A 594 -24.82 -24.93 -9.17
CA ASN A 594 -24.20 -24.56 -7.90
C ASN A 594 -24.44 -25.64 -6.81
N PRO A 595 -23.39 -26.33 -6.30
CA PRO A 595 -21.98 -26.23 -6.67
C PRO A 595 -21.67 -26.84 -8.05
N PRO A 596 -20.55 -26.45 -8.70
CA PRO A 596 -20.18 -26.93 -10.03
C PRO A 596 -20.04 -28.46 -10.08
N PRO A 597 -20.68 -29.13 -11.06
CA PRO A 597 -20.42 -30.53 -11.31
C PRO A 597 -19.17 -30.63 -12.18
N TRP A 598 -18.07 -31.09 -11.60
CA TRP A 598 -16.82 -31.42 -12.29
C TRP A 598 -16.90 -32.75 -13.05
N GLU A 599 -18.07 -33.06 -13.61
CA GLU A 599 -18.31 -34.29 -14.37
C GLU A 599 -18.38 -33.98 -15.86
N GLN A 600 -17.84 -34.89 -16.67
CA GLN A 600 -17.77 -34.70 -18.11
C GLN A 600 -19.10 -35.02 -18.79
N TYR A 601 -19.67 -34.06 -19.53
CA TYR A 601 -20.89 -34.24 -20.30
C TYR A 601 -20.62 -34.91 -21.66
N TYR A 602 -21.63 -35.62 -22.17
CA TYR A 602 -21.62 -36.13 -23.55
C TYR A 602 -22.09 -35.03 -24.50
N VAL A 603 -21.29 -34.72 -25.52
CA VAL A 603 -21.63 -33.69 -26.52
C VAL A 603 -22.02 -34.30 -27.87
N ILE A 604 -23.08 -33.77 -28.47
CA ILE A 604 -23.46 -33.97 -29.87
C ILE A 604 -23.31 -32.63 -30.59
N VAL A 605 -22.44 -32.62 -31.59
CA VAL A 605 -22.21 -31.47 -32.46
C VAL A 605 -23.12 -31.58 -33.69
N SER A 606 -23.84 -30.50 -33.99
CA SER A 606 -24.75 -30.40 -35.14
C SER A 606 -24.64 -29.01 -35.80
N ASP A 607 -25.28 -28.83 -36.96
CA ASP A 607 -25.23 -27.55 -37.68
C ASP A 607 -25.74 -26.41 -36.79
N ASN A 608 -24.83 -25.49 -36.42
CA ASN A 608 -25.09 -24.32 -35.56
C ASN A 608 -25.60 -24.63 -34.12
N GLN A 609 -25.34 -25.84 -33.61
CA GLN A 609 -25.81 -26.23 -32.28
C GLN A 609 -24.90 -27.25 -31.59
N LEU A 610 -24.70 -27.06 -30.28
CA LEU A 610 -24.08 -28.02 -29.37
C LEU A 610 -25.13 -28.55 -28.40
N THR A 611 -25.24 -29.87 -28.26
CA THR A 611 -26.13 -30.52 -27.28
C THR A 611 -25.30 -31.31 -26.28
N PHE A 612 -25.32 -30.91 -25.02
CA PHE A 612 -24.66 -31.59 -23.92
C PHE A 612 -25.67 -32.39 -23.11
N THR A 613 -25.34 -33.63 -22.76
CA THR A 613 -26.17 -34.50 -21.91
C THR A 613 -25.36 -34.98 -20.72
N SER A 614 -25.90 -34.83 -19.52
CA SER A 614 -25.24 -35.27 -18.28
C SER A 614 -25.00 -36.79 -18.30
N PRO A 615 -24.01 -37.32 -17.57
CA PRO A 615 -23.73 -38.76 -17.53
C PRO A 615 -24.92 -39.63 -17.13
N ASP A 616 -25.78 -39.10 -16.26
CA ASP A 616 -27.00 -39.74 -15.78
C ASP A 616 -28.24 -39.48 -16.66
N GLN A 617 -28.09 -38.70 -17.74
CA GLN A 617 -29.13 -38.33 -18.70
C GLN A 617 -30.31 -37.54 -18.12
N ARG A 618 -30.15 -36.92 -16.94
CA ARG A 618 -31.20 -36.10 -16.32
C ARG A 618 -31.23 -34.66 -16.83
N ILE A 619 -30.09 -34.15 -17.29
CA ILE A 619 -29.94 -32.77 -17.77
C ILE A 619 -29.47 -32.79 -19.21
N THR A 620 -30.13 -32.03 -20.06
CA THR A 620 -29.68 -31.72 -21.42
C THR A 620 -29.59 -30.22 -21.61
N LYS A 621 -28.42 -29.71 -22.02
CA LYS A 621 -28.14 -28.30 -22.31
C LYS A 621 -27.93 -28.15 -23.82
N VAL A 622 -28.69 -27.28 -24.47
CA VAL A 622 -28.64 -27.09 -25.92
C VAL A 622 -28.29 -25.63 -26.22
N PHE A 623 -27.16 -25.41 -26.88
CA PHE A 623 -26.67 -24.08 -27.21
C PHE A 623 -26.71 -23.84 -28.71
N SER A 624 -27.22 -22.69 -29.13
CA SER A 624 -27.31 -22.29 -30.55
C SER A 624 -27.08 -20.80 -30.74
N LEU A 625 -26.51 -20.40 -31.87
CA LEU A 625 -26.34 -18.99 -32.22
C LEU A 625 -27.50 -18.51 -33.09
N SER A 626 -28.03 -17.33 -32.76
CA SER A 626 -28.94 -16.55 -33.60
C SER A 626 -28.17 -15.42 -34.29
N GLU A 627 -28.82 -14.60 -35.12
CA GLU A 627 -28.16 -13.41 -35.71
C GLU A 627 -27.74 -12.39 -34.65
N THR A 628 -28.49 -12.31 -33.54
CA THR A 628 -28.34 -11.25 -32.53
C THR A 628 -27.77 -11.74 -31.20
N GLY A 629 -27.46 -13.03 -31.06
CA GLY A 629 -26.86 -13.54 -29.83
C GLY A 629 -27.01 -15.04 -29.61
N LEU A 630 -26.66 -15.51 -28.42
CA LEU A 630 -26.66 -16.91 -28.00
C LEU A 630 -28.01 -17.29 -27.37
N ARG A 631 -28.51 -18.48 -27.71
CA ARG A 631 -29.66 -19.12 -27.06
C ARG A 631 -29.23 -20.43 -26.38
N ALA A 632 -29.65 -20.61 -25.13
CA ALA A 632 -29.45 -21.82 -24.35
C ALA A 632 -30.81 -22.39 -23.91
N ASP A 633 -31.12 -23.60 -24.36
CA ASP A 633 -32.33 -24.33 -23.98
C ASP A 633 -31.94 -25.48 -23.04
N PHE A 634 -32.65 -25.60 -21.92
CA PHE A 634 -32.38 -26.61 -20.89
C PHE A 634 -33.57 -27.54 -20.77
N HIS A 635 -33.29 -28.84 -20.75
CA HIS A 635 -34.26 -29.88 -20.46
C HIS A 635 -33.85 -30.64 -19.20
N THR A 636 -34.69 -30.56 -18.18
CA THR A 636 -34.45 -31.19 -16.87
C THR A 636 -35.78 -31.42 -16.16
N SER A 637 -35.85 -32.53 -15.40
CA SER A 637 -36.95 -32.78 -14.46
C SER A 637 -36.62 -32.37 -13.03
N ASP A 638 -35.37 -31.99 -12.78
CA ASP A 638 -34.86 -31.68 -11.45
C ASP A 638 -34.78 -30.16 -11.23
N PRO A 639 -35.05 -29.67 -10.01
CA PRO A 639 -34.77 -28.30 -9.65
C PRO A 639 -33.28 -27.99 -9.78
N ILE A 640 -32.97 -26.86 -10.40
CA ILE A 640 -31.61 -26.47 -10.75
C ILE A 640 -31.41 -24.98 -10.50
N SER A 641 -30.18 -24.63 -10.13
CA SER A 641 -29.71 -23.26 -9.99
C SER A 641 -28.46 -23.08 -10.83
N PHE A 642 -28.44 -22.03 -11.65
CA PHE A 642 -27.32 -21.68 -12.51
C PHE A 642 -26.81 -20.27 -12.23
N GLN A 643 -25.53 -20.07 -12.50
CA GLN A 643 -24.86 -18.78 -12.48
C GLN A 643 -24.42 -18.36 -13.89
N ILE A 644 -24.48 -17.06 -14.18
CA ILE A 644 -23.96 -16.45 -15.42
C ILE A 644 -23.07 -15.26 -15.02
N PRO A 645 -21.73 -15.40 -15.06
CA PRO A 645 -20.82 -14.28 -14.86
C PRO A 645 -20.75 -13.41 -16.12
N VAL A 646 -21.39 -12.25 -16.07
CA VAL A 646 -21.35 -11.24 -17.13
C VAL A 646 -20.20 -10.29 -16.85
N ALA A 647 -19.30 -10.12 -17.81
CA ALA A 647 -18.20 -9.16 -17.76
C ALA A 647 -18.06 -8.51 -19.14
N ILE A 648 -18.83 -7.44 -19.36
CA ILE A 648 -18.81 -6.70 -20.62
C ILE A 648 -17.50 -5.90 -20.71
N ASP A 649 -16.71 -6.17 -21.75
CA ASP A 649 -15.48 -5.46 -22.11
C ASP A 649 -14.60 -5.08 -20.92
N PRO A 650 -14.07 -6.08 -20.18
CA PRO A 650 -13.45 -5.85 -18.89
C PRO A 650 -12.21 -4.96 -18.92
N TRP A 651 -11.57 -4.80 -20.08
CA TRP A 651 -10.42 -3.90 -20.27
C TRP A 651 -10.78 -2.43 -20.07
N THR A 652 -12.05 -2.04 -20.17
CA THR A 652 -12.52 -0.65 -19.97
C THR A 652 -12.33 -0.17 -18.53
N ARG A 653 -12.23 -1.08 -17.55
CA ARG A 653 -12.05 -0.75 -16.13
C ARG A 653 -10.78 0.05 -15.81
N PHE A 654 -9.84 0.13 -16.75
CA PHE A 654 -8.57 0.83 -16.57
C PHE A 654 -8.59 2.29 -17.04
N SER A 655 -9.75 2.81 -17.45
CA SER A 655 -9.95 4.22 -17.78
C SER A 655 -10.61 4.99 -16.63
N PRO A 656 -10.42 6.32 -16.53
CA PRO A 656 -11.10 7.14 -15.53
C PRO A 656 -12.62 7.07 -15.64
N ASP A 657 -13.30 7.15 -14.51
CA ASP A 657 -14.76 7.11 -14.37
C ASP A 657 -15.40 5.83 -14.97
N TRP A 658 -14.61 4.76 -15.19
CA TRP A 658 -15.05 3.56 -15.91
C TRP A 658 -16.31 2.92 -15.32
N SER A 659 -16.47 2.96 -14.00
CA SER A 659 -17.59 2.31 -13.33
C SER A 659 -18.92 3.02 -13.55
N ASP A 660 -18.90 4.29 -14.00
CA ASP A 660 -20.11 5.03 -14.39
C ASP A 660 -20.64 4.62 -15.76
N ALA A 661 -19.81 3.99 -16.60
CA ALA A 661 -20.22 3.52 -17.92
C ALA A 661 -21.13 2.29 -17.86
N TYR A 662 -21.12 1.55 -16.74
CA TYR A 662 -21.93 0.35 -16.57
C TYR A 662 -23.30 0.67 -15.98
N SER A 663 -24.36 0.24 -16.66
CA SER A 663 -25.73 0.35 -16.15
C SER A 663 -26.49 -0.97 -16.26
N TYR A 664 -27.42 -1.16 -15.32
CA TYR A 664 -28.13 -2.42 -15.15
C TYR A 664 -29.59 -2.14 -14.82
N HIS A 665 -30.50 -2.76 -15.58
CA HIS A 665 -31.93 -2.51 -15.46
C HIS A 665 -32.73 -3.83 -15.56
N PRO A 666 -33.60 -4.14 -14.57
CA PRO A 666 -34.52 -5.25 -14.72
C PRO A 666 -35.55 -4.94 -15.81
N ILE A 667 -35.85 -5.94 -16.65
CA ILE A 667 -36.87 -5.91 -17.71
C ILE A 667 -37.87 -7.06 -17.48
N PRO A 668 -39.06 -7.07 -18.11
CA PRO A 668 -40.17 -7.97 -17.74
C PRO A 668 -39.84 -9.47 -17.69
N GLU A 669 -38.84 -9.93 -18.44
CA GLU A 669 -38.43 -11.33 -18.55
C GLU A 669 -36.91 -11.48 -18.39
N GLY A 670 -36.23 -10.54 -17.70
CA GLY A 670 -34.77 -10.56 -17.69
C GLY A 670 -34.07 -9.32 -17.16
N TYR A 671 -32.86 -9.11 -17.65
CA TYR A 671 -32.04 -7.94 -17.36
C TYR A 671 -31.47 -7.32 -18.62
N LEU A 672 -31.44 -6.00 -18.67
CA LEU A 672 -30.68 -5.19 -19.62
C LEU A 672 -29.40 -4.71 -18.92
N ILE A 673 -28.27 -4.98 -19.55
CA ILE A 673 -26.93 -4.59 -19.09
C ILE A 673 -26.31 -3.75 -20.20
N GLN A 674 -25.83 -2.55 -19.88
CA GLN A 674 -25.28 -1.64 -20.88
C GLN A 674 -23.91 -1.14 -20.47
N LEU A 675 -23.04 -0.98 -21.47
CA LEU A 675 -21.78 -0.28 -21.38
C LEU A 675 -21.90 0.98 -22.25
N ASP A 676 -22.26 2.10 -21.61
CA ASP A 676 -22.62 3.37 -22.27
C ASP A 676 -23.48 3.15 -23.54
N ASP A 677 -23.18 3.88 -24.61
CA ASP A 677 -23.78 3.74 -25.94
C ASP A 677 -22.97 2.76 -26.83
N GLN A 678 -22.13 1.89 -26.26
CA GLN A 678 -21.27 0.98 -27.03
C GLN A 678 -21.87 -0.41 -27.21
N LEU A 679 -22.50 -0.92 -26.16
CA LEU A 679 -23.08 -2.25 -26.16
C LEU A 679 -24.24 -2.36 -25.17
N SER A 680 -25.32 -2.97 -25.62
CA SER A 680 -26.43 -3.40 -24.79
C SER A 680 -26.60 -4.92 -24.88
N LEU A 681 -26.70 -5.56 -23.72
CA LEU A 681 -26.99 -6.98 -23.55
C LEU A 681 -28.34 -7.14 -22.85
N GLU A 682 -29.30 -7.74 -23.54
CA GLU A 682 -30.51 -8.27 -22.91
C GLU A 682 -30.32 -9.76 -22.62
N VAL A 683 -30.54 -10.15 -21.37
CA VAL A 683 -30.59 -11.56 -20.95
C VAL A 683 -32.02 -11.88 -20.59
N LEU A 684 -32.72 -12.60 -21.46
CA LEU A 684 -34.12 -12.97 -21.33
C LEU A 684 -34.26 -14.43 -20.93
N THR A 685 -35.23 -14.74 -20.06
CA THR A 685 -35.55 -16.10 -19.64
C THR A 685 -37.01 -16.26 -19.24
N ASP A 686 -37.54 -17.47 -19.38
CA ASP A 686 -38.86 -17.87 -18.87
C ASP A 686 -38.81 -18.44 -17.44
N SER A 687 -37.63 -18.39 -16.79
CA SER A 687 -37.42 -18.81 -15.40
C SER A 687 -37.22 -17.63 -14.44
N SER A 688 -37.11 -17.92 -13.13
CA SER A 688 -36.73 -16.91 -12.13
C SER A 688 -35.27 -16.50 -12.33
N ILE A 689 -35.01 -15.20 -12.42
CA ILE A 689 -33.68 -14.62 -12.56
C ILE A 689 -33.50 -13.46 -11.57
N SER A 690 -32.35 -13.43 -10.90
CA SER A 690 -31.87 -12.30 -10.11
C SER A 690 -30.48 -11.90 -10.57
N ALA A 691 -30.06 -10.69 -10.22
CA ALA A 691 -28.77 -10.17 -10.62
C ALA A 691 -28.08 -9.44 -9.48
N GLN A 692 -26.76 -9.61 -9.40
CA GLN A 692 -25.86 -9.03 -8.40
C GLN A 692 -24.74 -8.29 -9.15
N MET A 693 -24.52 -7.02 -8.85
CA MET A 693 -23.60 -6.16 -9.58
C MET A 693 -22.48 -5.66 -8.68
N PHE A 694 -21.27 -5.53 -9.21
CA PHE A 694 -20.17 -4.90 -8.47
C PHE A 694 -20.53 -3.47 -7.99
N THR A 695 -21.44 -2.78 -8.68
CA THR A 695 -21.91 -1.44 -8.34
C THR A 695 -22.97 -1.39 -7.22
N ASP A 696 -23.54 -2.53 -6.80
CA ASP A 696 -24.64 -2.56 -5.81
C ASP A 696 -24.23 -1.95 -4.46
N SER A 697 -22.94 -2.00 -4.13
CA SER A 697 -22.40 -1.47 -2.88
C SER A 697 -21.88 -0.02 -2.97
N ARG A 698 -21.96 0.63 -4.14
CA ARG A 698 -21.31 1.92 -4.42
C ARG A 698 -21.67 3.03 -3.41
N GLY A 699 -22.93 3.10 -2.98
CA GLY A 699 -23.38 4.06 -1.98
C GLY A 699 -22.68 3.92 -0.62
N HIS A 700 -22.19 2.70 -0.30
CA HIS A 700 -21.54 2.37 0.96
C HIS A 700 -20.02 2.52 0.92
N LEU A 701 -19.43 2.69 -0.26
CA LEU A 701 -17.98 2.84 -0.43
C LEU A 701 -17.46 4.24 -0.02
N THR A 702 -18.36 5.21 0.16
CA THR A 702 -18.03 6.58 0.57
C THR A 702 -17.88 6.74 2.08
N VAL A 703 -18.33 5.74 2.84
CA VAL A 703 -18.17 5.68 4.28
C VAL A 703 -17.25 4.53 4.63
N PRO A 704 -16.69 4.53 5.83
CA PRO A 704 -15.84 3.42 6.22
C PRO A 704 -16.57 2.08 6.39
N GLU A 705 -15.82 0.98 6.39
CA GLU A 705 -16.41 -0.36 6.54
C GLU A 705 -17.23 -0.49 7.84
N ASP A 706 -18.44 -1.03 7.71
CA ASP A 706 -19.26 -1.49 8.82
C ASP A 706 -19.37 -3.02 8.76
N PRO A 707 -18.68 -3.76 9.64
CA PRO A 707 -18.68 -5.22 9.60
C PRO A 707 -20.04 -5.83 9.96
N ASN A 708 -21.00 -5.05 10.45
CA ASN A 708 -22.36 -5.50 10.73
C ASN A 708 -23.33 -5.21 9.58
N PHE A 709 -22.88 -4.52 8.53
CA PHE A 709 -23.68 -4.28 7.35
C PHE A 709 -23.71 -5.54 6.47
N ASP A 710 -24.91 -5.93 6.06
CA ASP A 710 -25.11 -7.06 5.15
C ASP A 710 -24.88 -6.57 3.71
N TYR A 711 -23.61 -6.60 3.29
CA TYR A 711 -23.23 -6.17 1.95
C TYR A 711 -23.83 -7.08 0.88
N PRO A 712 -24.30 -6.53 -0.25
CA PRO A 712 -24.86 -7.34 -1.35
C PRO A 712 -23.80 -8.28 -1.93
N THR A 713 -24.19 -9.42 -2.51
CA THR A 713 -23.26 -10.39 -3.11
C THR A 713 -22.34 -9.75 -4.13
N GLY A 714 -22.86 -8.79 -4.91
CA GLY A 714 -22.08 -8.00 -5.86
C GLY A 714 -20.86 -7.28 -5.25
N HIS A 715 -20.89 -6.96 -3.96
CA HIS A 715 -19.77 -6.38 -3.22
C HIS A 715 -18.50 -7.26 -3.26
N TYR A 716 -18.67 -8.57 -3.45
CA TYR A 716 -17.59 -9.55 -3.44
C TYR A 716 -17.18 -10.02 -4.84
N LEU A 717 -17.85 -9.53 -5.89
CA LEU A 717 -17.51 -9.88 -7.27
C LEU A 717 -16.27 -9.08 -7.75
N PRO A 718 -15.41 -9.67 -8.60
CA PRO A 718 -14.35 -8.93 -9.27
C PRO A 718 -14.87 -7.77 -10.11
N PHE A 719 -14.15 -6.68 -10.22
CA PHE A 719 -14.48 -5.61 -11.17
C PHE A 719 -14.25 -6.09 -12.62
N PRO A 720 -15.14 -5.82 -13.61
CA PRO A 720 -16.45 -5.19 -13.54
C PRO A 720 -17.60 -6.22 -13.61
N MET A 721 -17.45 -7.37 -12.96
CA MET A 721 -18.35 -8.52 -13.10
C MET A 721 -19.74 -8.24 -12.49
N ALA A 722 -20.74 -8.73 -13.20
CA ALA A 722 -22.09 -8.95 -12.73
C ALA A 722 -22.37 -10.46 -12.69
N LEU A 723 -23.20 -10.90 -11.75
CA LEU A 723 -23.61 -12.29 -11.62
C LEU A 723 -25.12 -12.38 -11.76
N LEU A 724 -25.59 -13.08 -12.79
CA LEU A 724 -27.00 -13.46 -12.90
C LEU A 724 -27.18 -14.85 -12.29
N GLU A 725 -28.19 -14.99 -11.44
CA GLU A 725 -28.57 -16.24 -10.80
C GLU A 725 -29.94 -16.65 -11.29
N LEU A 726 -30.02 -17.88 -11.81
CA LEU A 726 -31.23 -18.46 -12.38
C LEU A 726 -31.67 -19.63 -11.52
N GLU A 727 -32.95 -19.72 -11.23
CA GLU A 727 -33.57 -20.87 -10.58
C GLU A 727 -34.71 -21.39 -11.46
N SER A 728 -34.71 -22.70 -11.74
CA SER A 728 -35.79 -23.37 -12.47
C SER A 728 -36.26 -24.64 -11.77
N GLN A 729 -37.53 -25.00 -11.98
CA GLN A 729 -38.14 -26.25 -11.51
C GLN A 729 -38.28 -27.29 -12.65
N GLY A 730 -37.78 -26.98 -13.84
CA GLY A 730 -37.84 -27.85 -15.00
C GLY A 730 -37.20 -27.20 -16.23
N ASP A 731 -37.72 -27.51 -17.42
CA ASP A 731 -37.27 -26.91 -18.66
C ASP A 731 -37.39 -25.37 -18.64
N PHE A 732 -36.38 -24.70 -19.19
CA PHE A 732 -36.35 -23.25 -19.35
C PHE A 732 -35.40 -22.86 -20.47
N THR A 733 -35.52 -21.62 -20.95
CA THR A 733 -34.68 -21.03 -22.00
C THR A 733 -34.01 -19.77 -21.47
N VAL A 734 -32.77 -19.53 -21.89
CA VAL A 734 -32.06 -18.26 -21.73
C VAL A 734 -31.64 -17.75 -23.11
N GLN A 735 -31.92 -16.50 -23.37
CA GLN A 735 -31.57 -15.83 -24.62
C GLN A 735 -30.75 -14.57 -24.32
N PHE A 736 -29.53 -14.52 -24.84
CA PHE A 736 -28.73 -13.32 -24.93
C PHE A 736 -29.06 -12.61 -26.24
N THR A 737 -29.40 -11.33 -26.16
CA THR A 737 -29.59 -10.46 -27.33
C THR A 737 -28.65 -9.27 -27.20
N LEU A 738 -27.77 -9.12 -28.17
CA LEU A 738 -26.76 -8.07 -28.23
C LEU A 738 -27.18 -7.04 -29.27
N SER A 739 -27.06 -5.78 -28.91
CA SER A 739 -27.21 -4.65 -29.82
C SER A 739 -26.13 -3.59 -29.53
N PRO A 740 -25.64 -2.88 -30.55
CA PRO A 740 -24.78 -1.72 -30.34
C PRO A 740 -25.52 -0.62 -29.57
#